data_AF-A0A4S8MKM2-F1
#
_entry.id   AF-A0A4S8MKM2-F1
#
_cell.length_a   1.000
_cell.length_b   1.000
_cell.length_c   1.000
_cell.angle_alpha   90.00
_cell.angle_beta   90.00
_cell.angle_gamma   90.00
#
_symmetry.space_group_name_H-M   'P 1'
#
loop_
_entity.id
_entity.type
_entity.pdbx_description
1 polymer ?
#
loop_
_entity_poly.entity_id
_entity_poly.type
_entity_poly.pdbx_seq_one_letter_code
_entity_poly.pdbx_strand_id
1 'polypeptide(L)'
;MSVPALQQHLYTFPPFPKCPEGVQITPFTEYQENGIQVFSADGREIDGLGIPTVELKTKHDTDEGKTEARPKKSKTAIQPQVVVGPDGTKSKKYPEWYNAWAETESSRIGYYDQKADRTDRIHAASKDFERGRPWPPVSTGIRAQWDQMRLFIGILVNIPVWHKVAKEDDAHDDEDGVDDDTEDDEEEFSKTNINLTRNQEERSSRPKVPFKRPKPRPPYANYGKEPTKVKNDEEIKQLFEGAKEERVDKLIDFLSDPAKAVQIYLSSYMRRQGLHFSQVNLTAIPRLWRFYIEYLLRSRALSEPEYEEGFRNALKYIELAAEELPKTSEIAKAIPDGLCNAFRECFEIKRREHQLMTEELAQAGTSNAPMQFQIEVADDAIETPEVMEEVFNESLEAGNIQIVNSDLGADTTQSATITEVTDDDPDGVMDATSGNASYSQPATGTQNGDGPSTNQDGWGSSWGDGVNGTGSTSWGNGWGDSENGNTNNQADNWGAPSNLDWAMPEPDSLIKFLGPTLFPLTHTSGVMEWSVRRIKSVIAPPPPSQVRMCPVLAEGEEPDGEAVEVELEQRFSKVVLEPWIGWECPEEEPTQHMPCIQPLSRGKVVVKEGIVFEGRRADDAVTLEDVENGRVGTGGLKPHDALEDNITVFLEKSTADKLKIGMGLGGQYIQLARVSDLEDTKSKSPSTRYWFIERTTATLTSYHTV
;
A
#
# COMPACT_ATOMS: atom_id res chain seq x y z
N MET A 1 -42.87 91.01 14.16
CA MET A 1 -42.09 90.15 13.24
C MET A 1 -41.54 89.02 14.08
N SER A 2 -42.04 87.81 13.86
CA SER A 2 -41.75 86.62 14.68
C SER A 2 -40.54 85.89 14.12
N VAL A 3 -39.56 85.58 14.97
CA VAL A 3 -38.34 84.83 14.64
C VAL A 3 -38.69 83.34 14.59
N PRO A 4 -38.29 82.58 13.55
CA PRO A 4 -38.67 81.18 13.42
C PRO A 4 -37.97 80.32 14.50
N ALA A 5 -38.73 79.40 15.08
CA ALA A 5 -38.28 78.45 16.07
C ALA A 5 -37.19 77.53 15.50
N LEU A 6 -36.01 77.54 16.12
CA LEU A 6 -34.92 76.61 15.84
C LEU A 6 -35.38 75.17 16.11
N GLN A 7 -35.29 74.32 15.08
CA GLN A 7 -35.55 72.88 15.19
C GLN A 7 -34.63 72.27 16.25
N GLN A 8 -35.23 71.77 17.33
CA GLN A 8 -34.52 70.96 18.33
C GLN A 8 -34.11 69.63 17.71
N HIS A 9 -32.81 69.37 17.62
CA HIS A 9 -32.28 68.09 17.16
C HIS A 9 -32.58 67.03 18.24
N LEU A 10 -33.30 65.96 17.88
CA LEU A 10 -33.75 64.91 18.81
C LEU A 10 -32.60 64.14 19.49
N TYR A 11 -31.39 64.22 18.94
CA TYR A 11 -30.19 63.58 19.48
C TYR A 11 -29.05 64.59 19.49
N THR A 12 -28.54 64.90 20.69
CA THR A 12 -27.29 65.63 20.86
C THR A 12 -26.23 64.58 21.22
N PHE A 13 -25.18 64.46 20.40
CA PHE A 13 -24.05 63.59 20.76
C PHE A 13 -23.51 64.01 22.13
N PRO A 14 -23.18 63.06 23.02
CA PRO A 14 -22.48 63.41 24.25
C PRO A 14 -21.20 64.17 23.91
N PRO A 15 -20.79 65.16 24.73
CA PRO A 15 -19.56 65.88 24.49
C PRO A 15 -18.41 64.87 24.40
N PHE A 16 -17.52 65.08 23.42
CA PHE A 16 -16.33 64.25 23.27
C PHE A 16 -15.57 64.20 24.60
N PRO A 17 -15.07 63.02 25.02
CA PRO A 17 -14.31 62.90 26.25
C PRO A 17 -13.11 63.86 26.22
N LYS A 18 -12.83 64.51 27.35
CA LYS A 18 -11.65 65.38 27.46
C LYS A 18 -10.39 64.54 27.30
N CYS A 19 -9.41 65.11 26.60
CA CYS A 19 -8.10 64.48 26.42
C CYS A 19 -7.49 64.13 27.78
N PRO A 20 -6.98 62.90 27.99
CA PRO A 20 -6.30 62.53 29.23
C PRO A 20 -5.11 63.45 29.52
N GLU A 21 -4.84 63.72 30.81
CA GLU A 21 -3.70 64.55 31.21
C GLU A 21 -2.38 63.96 30.69
N GLY A 22 -1.60 64.78 29.98
CA GLY A 22 -0.30 64.39 29.41
C GLY A 22 -0.36 63.80 28.00
N VAL A 23 -1.55 63.59 27.42
CA VAL A 23 -1.71 63.14 26.03
C VAL A 23 -1.97 64.35 25.14
N GLN A 24 -1.14 64.55 24.11
CA GLN A 24 -1.39 65.55 23.07
C GLN A 24 -2.01 64.84 21.86
N ILE A 25 -3.29 65.08 21.60
CA ILE A 25 -3.95 64.56 20.40
C ILE A 25 -3.55 65.46 19.24
N THR A 26 -2.78 64.92 18.29
CA THR A 26 -2.44 65.61 17.05
C THR A 26 -3.72 65.84 16.25
N PRO A 27 -4.08 67.09 15.94
CA PRO A 27 -5.24 67.36 15.10
C PRO A 27 -5.03 66.77 13.70
N PHE A 28 -6.11 66.36 13.04
CA PHE A 28 -6.03 65.66 11.75
C PHE A 28 -5.32 66.49 10.66
N THR A 29 -5.29 67.81 10.80
CA THR A 29 -4.57 68.74 9.92
C THR A 29 -3.04 68.66 10.05
N GLU A 30 -2.54 68.18 11.19
CA GLU A 30 -1.11 67.99 11.49
C GLU A 30 -0.69 66.52 11.33
N TYR A 31 -1.62 65.62 11.04
CA TYR A 31 -1.33 64.22 10.79
C TYR A 31 -0.61 64.07 9.44
N GLN A 32 0.60 63.53 9.47
CA GLN A 32 1.32 63.05 8.28
C GLN A 32 1.23 61.53 8.22
N GLU A 33 0.83 61.02 7.06
CA GLU A 33 0.84 59.58 6.80
C GLU A 33 2.28 59.06 6.76
N ASN A 34 2.67 58.34 7.81
CA ASN A 34 3.94 57.61 7.84
C ASN A 34 3.67 56.21 7.29
N GLY A 35 3.99 55.98 6.02
CA GLY A 35 3.84 54.67 5.38
C GLY A 35 4.75 53.61 6.00
N ILE A 36 4.51 52.34 5.65
CA ILE A 36 5.35 51.21 6.10
C ILE A 36 6.71 51.26 5.41
N GLN A 37 7.81 51.16 6.15
CA GLN A 37 9.15 51.05 5.58
C GLN A 37 9.43 49.59 5.22
N VAL A 38 9.48 49.31 3.92
CA VAL A 38 9.58 47.95 3.36
C VAL A 38 10.98 47.33 3.53
N PHE A 39 12.00 48.11 3.93
CA PHE A 39 13.39 47.66 3.97
C PHE A 39 14.11 48.10 5.24
N SER A 40 13.88 47.40 6.35
CA SER A 40 14.77 47.46 7.52
C SER A 40 15.95 46.52 7.33
N ALA A 41 17.13 46.89 7.86
CA ALA A 41 18.36 46.09 7.78
C ALA A 41 18.21 44.68 8.39
N ASP A 42 17.27 44.52 9.34
CA ASP A 42 17.02 43.27 10.05
C ASP A 42 15.91 42.41 9.43
N GLY A 43 15.34 42.84 8.29
CA GLY A 43 14.25 42.12 7.61
C GLY A 43 12.90 42.12 8.34
N ARG A 44 12.79 42.82 9.48
CA ARG A 44 11.50 43.07 10.15
C ARG A 44 10.82 44.28 9.54
N GLU A 45 9.54 44.14 9.23
CA GLU A 45 8.71 45.25 8.77
C GLU A 45 8.52 46.27 9.91
N ILE A 46 8.84 47.53 9.65
CA ILE A 46 8.72 48.65 10.59
C ILE A 46 7.82 49.73 9.97
N ASP A 47 6.95 50.33 10.78
CA ASP A 47 6.16 51.51 10.41
C ASP A 47 7.11 52.71 10.19
N GLY A 48 6.68 53.76 9.47
CA GLY A 48 7.44 54.99 9.25
C GLY A 48 7.89 55.74 10.53
N LEU A 49 7.38 55.37 11.70
CA LEU A 49 7.85 55.80 13.02
C LEU A 49 8.94 54.87 13.63
N GLY A 50 9.37 53.84 12.91
CA GLY A 50 10.36 52.86 13.38
C GLY A 50 9.80 51.80 14.34
N ILE A 51 8.47 51.67 14.43
CA ILE A 51 7.80 50.71 15.30
C ILE A 51 7.65 49.38 14.54
N PRO A 52 8.09 48.22 15.08
CA PRO A 52 7.88 46.93 14.44
C PRO A 52 6.39 46.64 14.21
N THR A 53 6.01 46.33 12.97
CA THR A 53 4.63 45.94 12.67
C THR A 53 4.38 44.51 13.13
N VAL A 54 3.15 44.23 13.54
CA VAL A 54 2.71 42.88 13.92
C VAL A 54 1.80 42.39 12.81
N GLU A 55 2.17 41.29 12.16
CA GLU A 55 1.34 40.68 11.12
C GLU A 55 -0.03 40.30 11.70
N LEU A 56 -1.10 40.85 11.13
CA LEU A 56 -2.46 40.45 11.49
C LEU A 56 -2.69 39.01 11.02
N LYS A 57 -3.22 38.17 11.91
CA LYS A 57 -3.52 36.75 11.58
C LYS A 57 -4.53 36.61 10.44
N THR A 58 -5.36 37.61 10.25
CA THR A 58 -6.39 37.64 9.21
C THR A 58 -5.91 38.57 8.11
N LYS A 59 -5.69 38.03 6.92
CA LYS A 59 -5.46 38.86 5.72
C LYS A 59 -6.79 39.51 5.35
N HIS A 60 -6.83 40.82 5.34
CA HIS A 60 -8.01 41.56 4.89
C HIS A 60 -7.90 41.84 3.39
N ASP A 61 -9.03 41.88 2.67
CA ASP A 61 -9.04 42.25 1.25
C ASP A 61 -8.47 43.67 1.00
N THR A 62 -8.36 44.49 2.04
CA THR A 62 -7.74 45.82 2.01
C THR A 62 -6.21 45.83 2.11
N ASP A 63 -5.58 44.70 2.46
CA ASP A 63 -4.12 44.58 2.57
C ASP A 63 -3.46 44.49 1.18
N GLU A 64 -4.23 44.12 0.15
CA GLU A 64 -3.81 44.29 -1.24
C GLU A 64 -3.86 45.78 -1.60
N GLY A 65 -2.70 46.38 -1.88
CA GLY A 65 -2.58 47.79 -2.22
C GLY A 65 -3.56 48.21 -3.33
N LYS A 66 -4.42 49.19 -3.05
CA LYS A 66 -5.46 49.70 -3.97
C LYS A 66 -4.91 50.40 -5.23
N THR A 67 -3.59 50.54 -5.36
CA THR A 67 -2.97 51.07 -6.56
C THR A 67 -3.21 50.13 -7.73
N GLU A 68 -3.85 50.63 -8.81
CA GLU A 68 -4.21 49.89 -10.02
C GLU A 68 -3.04 49.26 -10.81
N ALA A 69 -1.82 49.33 -10.29
CA ALA A 69 -0.72 48.49 -10.71
C ALA A 69 -1.05 47.05 -10.32
N ARG A 70 -2.02 46.42 -11.00
CA ARG A 70 -2.37 45.01 -10.86
C ARG A 70 -1.07 44.23 -10.98
N PRO A 71 -0.48 43.70 -9.88
CA PRO A 71 0.44 42.60 -10.08
C PRO A 71 -0.42 41.57 -10.83
N LYS A 72 0.04 41.13 -12.01
CA LYS A 72 -0.61 40.02 -12.72
C LYS A 72 -0.89 39.00 -11.63
N LYS A 73 -2.17 38.69 -11.40
CA LYS A 73 -2.58 37.64 -10.46
C LYS A 73 -1.94 36.36 -10.98
N SER A 74 -0.68 36.17 -10.59
CA SER A 74 0.00 34.91 -10.53
C SER A 74 -0.91 34.15 -9.61
N LYS A 75 -1.87 33.42 -10.19
CA LYS A 75 -2.51 32.30 -9.52
C LYS A 75 -1.39 31.66 -8.72
N THR A 76 -1.60 31.43 -7.44
CA THR A 76 -0.70 30.77 -6.49
C THR A 76 -0.44 29.32 -6.93
N ALA A 77 -0.11 29.12 -8.21
CA ALA A 77 0.61 28.02 -8.74
C ALA A 77 1.99 28.17 -8.11
N ILE A 78 2.15 27.41 -7.03
CA ILE A 78 3.41 26.99 -6.45
C ILE A 78 4.48 27.02 -7.54
N GLN A 79 5.32 28.04 -7.55
CA GLN A 79 6.36 28.12 -8.58
C GLN A 79 7.34 26.98 -8.32
N PRO A 80 7.63 26.13 -9.31
CA PRO A 80 8.58 25.05 -9.14
C PRO A 80 9.93 25.66 -8.75
N GLN A 81 10.52 25.17 -7.66
CA GLN A 81 11.88 25.54 -7.32
C GLN A 81 12.81 24.91 -8.36
N VAL A 82 13.62 25.74 -9.02
CA VAL A 82 14.63 25.26 -9.96
C VAL A 82 15.81 24.78 -9.14
N VAL A 83 15.94 23.47 -8.99
CA VAL A 83 17.11 22.85 -8.35
C VAL A 83 18.11 22.53 -9.45
N VAL A 84 19.31 23.11 -9.34
CA VAL A 84 20.44 22.82 -10.21
C VAL A 84 21.13 21.56 -9.67
N GLY A 85 21.08 20.47 -10.41
CA GLY A 85 21.79 19.23 -10.05
C GLY A 85 23.31 19.39 -10.13
N PRO A 86 24.10 18.45 -9.59
CA PRO A 86 25.57 18.47 -9.67
C PRO A 86 26.08 18.54 -11.11
N ASP A 87 25.31 18.05 -12.08
CA ASP A 87 25.63 18.08 -13.51
C ASP A 87 25.20 19.39 -14.21
N GLY A 88 24.73 20.39 -13.45
CA GLY A 88 24.21 21.65 -14.00
C GLY A 88 22.80 21.55 -14.60
N THR A 89 22.18 20.36 -14.59
CA THR A 89 20.82 20.14 -15.09
C THR A 89 19.80 20.82 -14.17
N LYS A 90 18.99 21.72 -14.75
CA LYS A 90 17.93 22.43 -14.04
C LYS A 90 16.68 21.56 -14.00
N SER A 91 16.45 20.89 -12.87
CA SER A 91 15.18 20.19 -12.65
C SER A 91 14.20 21.10 -11.92
N LYS A 92 12.96 21.15 -12.41
CA LYS A 92 11.86 21.81 -11.71
C LYS A 92 11.37 20.87 -10.63
N LYS A 93 11.84 21.04 -9.40
CA LYS A 93 11.28 20.31 -8.25
C LYS A 93 10.05 21.09 -7.78
N TYR A 94 8.87 20.55 -8.07
CA TYR A 94 7.67 21.04 -7.40
C TYR A 94 7.85 20.77 -5.91
N PRO A 95 7.67 21.77 -5.02
CA PRO A 95 7.68 21.50 -3.61
C PRO A 95 6.57 20.49 -3.33
N GLU A 96 6.89 19.55 -2.46
CA GLU A 96 6.00 18.44 -2.16
C GLU A 96 4.67 19.00 -1.65
N TRP A 97 3.56 18.42 -2.10
CA TRP A 97 2.21 18.99 -1.92
C TRP A 97 1.89 19.34 -0.46
N TYR A 98 2.42 18.56 0.47
CA TYR A 98 2.23 18.77 1.90
C TYR A 98 2.96 20.01 2.43
N ASN A 99 4.09 20.43 1.84
CA ASN A 99 4.78 21.66 2.24
C ASN A 99 3.91 22.88 1.90
N ALA A 100 3.36 22.91 0.69
CA ALA A 100 2.45 23.96 0.27
C ALA A 100 1.16 24.01 1.11
N TRP A 101 0.69 22.85 1.57
CA TRP A 101 -0.43 22.80 2.51
C TRP A 101 -0.02 23.37 3.86
N ALA A 102 1.07 22.88 4.46
CA ALA A 102 1.57 23.31 5.78
C ALA A 102 1.75 24.82 5.89
N GLU A 103 2.26 25.49 4.86
CA GLU A 103 2.44 26.96 4.82
C GLU A 103 1.12 27.72 4.95
N THR A 104 0.05 27.23 4.31
CA THR A 104 -1.26 27.90 4.31
C THR A 104 -2.19 27.42 5.43
N GLU A 105 -1.84 26.30 6.06
CA GLU A 105 -2.72 25.56 6.96
C GLU A 105 -3.08 26.37 8.21
N SER A 106 -2.12 27.09 8.81
CA SER A 106 -2.33 27.89 10.03
C SER A 106 -3.39 28.99 9.86
N SER A 107 -3.54 29.52 8.65
CA SER A 107 -4.49 30.60 8.32
C SER A 107 -5.93 30.11 8.07
N ARG A 108 -6.12 28.80 7.89
CA ARG A 108 -7.43 28.22 7.55
C ARG A 108 -8.26 28.03 8.79
N ILE A 109 -9.29 28.86 8.95
CA ILE A 109 -10.29 28.78 10.00
C ILE A 109 -11.65 28.61 9.34
N GLY A 110 -12.32 27.50 9.63
CA GLY A 110 -13.72 27.29 9.26
C GLY A 110 -14.64 27.81 10.36
N TYR A 111 -15.78 28.37 9.98
CA TYR A 111 -16.86 28.72 10.91
C TYR A 111 -18.06 27.82 10.62
N TYR A 112 -18.45 27.00 11.59
CA TYR A 112 -19.57 26.07 11.47
C TYR A 112 -20.60 26.38 12.55
N ASP A 113 -21.89 26.25 12.19
CA ASP A 113 -22.97 26.41 13.14
C ASP A 113 -22.98 25.24 14.13
N GLN A 114 -22.63 25.50 15.39
CA GLN A 114 -22.59 24.48 16.44
C GLN A 114 -23.97 23.90 16.78
N LYS A 115 -25.07 24.54 16.31
CA LYS A 115 -26.42 24.00 16.46
C LYS A 115 -26.80 23.01 15.36
N ALA A 116 -26.05 22.98 14.25
CA ALA A 116 -26.29 22.03 13.18
C ALA A 116 -25.88 20.62 13.62
N ASP A 117 -26.48 19.62 12.97
CA ASP A 117 -26.14 18.23 13.25
C ASP A 117 -24.64 17.96 13.05
N ARG A 118 -24.08 17.09 13.89
CA ARG A 118 -22.65 16.74 13.84
C ARG A 118 -22.23 16.15 12.49
N THR A 119 -23.12 15.40 11.83
CA THR A 119 -22.85 14.82 10.50
C THR A 119 -22.76 15.93 9.44
N ASP A 120 -23.69 16.89 9.47
CA ASP A 120 -23.69 18.04 8.58
C ASP A 120 -22.47 18.93 8.77
N ARG A 121 -22.03 19.14 10.03
CA ARG A 121 -20.80 19.87 10.35
C ARG A 121 -19.57 19.18 9.76
N ILE A 122 -19.44 17.86 9.89
CA ILE A 122 -18.35 17.11 9.24
C ILE A 122 -18.42 17.21 7.72
N HIS A 123 -19.61 17.12 7.11
CA HIS A 123 -19.75 17.25 5.66
C HIS A 123 -19.34 18.64 5.17
N ALA A 124 -19.76 19.69 5.88
CA ALA A 124 -19.36 21.07 5.60
C ALA A 124 -17.84 21.23 5.73
N ALA A 125 -17.25 20.72 6.82
CA ALA A 125 -15.82 20.78 7.07
C ALA A 125 -15.01 20.01 6.01
N SER A 126 -15.48 18.84 5.57
CA SER A 126 -14.85 18.05 4.52
C SER A 126 -14.87 18.76 3.17
N LYS A 127 -15.98 19.43 2.83
CA LYS A 127 -16.10 20.23 1.60
C LYS A 127 -15.19 21.44 1.63
N ASP A 128 -15.07 22.11 2.78
CA ASP A 128 -14.16 23.25 2.94
C ASP A 128 -12.70 22.78 2.91
N PHE A 129 -12.40 21.63 3.52
CA PHE A 129 -11.08 20.99 3.45
C PHE A 129 -10.65 20.78 1.99
N GLU A 130 -11.57 20.27 1.16
CA GLU A 130 -11.35 20.06 -0.25
C GLU A 130 -11.15 21.37 -1.04
N ARG A 131 -12.00 22.37 -0.82
CA ARG A 131 -12.00 23.62 -1.61
C ARG A 131 -10.84 24.54 -1.28
N GLY A 132 -10.38 24.53 -0.04
CA GLY A 132 -9.32 25.42 0.41
C GLY A 132 -7.96 25.13 -0.23
N ARG A 133 -7.69 23.90 -0.68
CA ARG A 133 -6.33 23.43 -0.95
C ARG A 133 -6.02 23.24 -2.44
N PRO A 134 -4.80 23.58 -2.88
CA PRO A 134 -4.32 23.14 -4.19
C PRO A 134 -4.03 21.64 -4.12
N TRP A 135 -4.88 20.84 -4.77
CA TRP A 135 -4.67 19.40 -4.87
C TRP A 135 -3.51 19.09 -5.82
N PRO A 136 -2.64 18.13 -5.50
CA PRO A 136 -1.58 17.72 -6.40
C PRO A 136 -2.16 17.08 -7.68
N PRO A 137 -1.35 16.96 -8.75
CA PRO A 137 -1.78 16.34 -10.01
C PRO A 137 -2.35 14.93 -9.79
N VAL A 138 -3.29 14.53 -10.65
CA VAL A 138 -3.98 13.21 -10.56
C VAL A 138 -2.99 12.04 -10.56
N SER A 139 -1.84 12.18 -11.21
CA SER A 139 -0.76 11.17 -11.22
C SER A 139 -0.21 10.84 -9.84
N THR A 140 -0.32 11.75 -8.87
CA THR A 140 0.12 11.50 -7.49
C THR A 140 -0.82 10.57 -6.71
N GLY A 141 -2.04 10.34 -7.20
CA GLY A 141 -3.04 9.49 -6.54
C GLY A 141 -3.64 10.04 -5.25
N ILE A 142 -3.13 11.14 -4.69
CA ILE A 142 -3.57 11.72 -3.40
C ILE A 142 -5.07 12.00 -3.36
N ARG A 143 -5.62 12.45 -4.49
CA ARG A 143 -7.05 12.70 -4.61
C ARG A 143 -7.89 11.42 -4.51
N ALA A 144 -7.41 10.33 -5.13
CA ALA A 144 -8.05 9.03 -5.00
C ALA A 144 -7.98 8.53 -3.55
N GLN A 145 -6.84 8.74 -2.86
CA GLN A 145 -6.71 8.40 -1.44
C GLN A 145 -7.68 9.19 -0.55
N TRP A 146 -7.88 10.48 -0.83
CA TRP A 146 -8.90 11.28 -0.17
C TRP A 146 -10.31 10.75 -0.38
N ASP A 147 -10.65 10.34 -1.61
CA ASP A 147 -11.96 9.77 -1.88
C ASP A 147 -12.14 8.40 -1.20
N GLN A 148 -11.10 7.55 -1.12
CA GLN A 148 -11.12 6.31 -0.33
C GLN A 148 -11.34 6.59 1.16
N MET A 149 -10.65 7.58 1.71
CA MET A 149 -10.84 8.02 3.10
C MET A 149 -12.29 8.46 3.35
N ARG A 150 -12.88 9.23 2.44
CA ARG A 150 -14.28 9.67 2.54
C ARG A 150 -15.27 8.53 2.40
N LEU A 151 -15.00 7.53 1.56
CA LEU A 151 -15.83 6.33 1.45
C LEU A 151 -15.81 5.53 2.74
N PHE A 152 -14.63 5.39 3.35
CA PHE A 152 -14.47 4.68 4.63
C PHE A 152 -15.21 5.36 5.77
N ILE A 153 -15.04 6.68 5.95
CA ILE A 153 -15.70 7.43 7.03
C ILE A 153 -17.21 7.61 6.77
N GLY A 154 -17.72 7.33 5.58
CA GLY A 154 -19.12 7.62 5.25
C GLY A 154 -19.40 9.08 4.91
N ILE A 155 -18.40 9.84 4.44
CA ILE A 155 -18.62 11.19 3.88
C ILE A 155 -19.05 11.10 2.42
N LEU A 156 -18.57 10.09 1.69
CA LEU A 156 -18.90 9.83 0.29
C LEU A 156 -19.74 8.56 0.20
N VAL A 157 -20.81 8.57 -0.60
CA VAL A 157 -21.64 7.38 -0.84
C VAL A 157 -20.89 6.46 -1.81
N ASN A 158 -20.78 5.18 -1.46
CA ASN A 158 -20.39 4.16 -2.44
C ASN A 158 -21.63 3.80 -3.26
N ILE A 159 -21.66 4.21 -4.53
CA ILE A 159 -22.79 3.90 -5.40
C ILE A 159 -22.68 2.42 -5.77
N PRO A 160 -23.66 1.56 -5.41
CA PRO A 160 -23.62 0.15 -5.78
C PRO A 160 -23.55 0.01 -7.30
N VAL A 161 -22.92 -1.04 -7.82
CA VAL A 161 -22.95 -1.33 -9.25
C VAL A 161 -24.11 -2.30 -9.47
N TRP A 162 -25.07 -1.93 -10.30
CA TRP A 162 -26.22 -2.77 -10.65
C TRP A 162 -26.34 -2.92 -12.17
N HIS A 163 -26.98 -4.01 -12.59
CA HIS A 163 -27.42 -4.22 -13.96
C HIS A 163 -28.93 -4.41 -13.97
N LYS A 164 -29.65 -3.61 -14.76
CA LYS A 164 -31.05 -3.88 -15.05
C LYS A 164 -31.11 -5.18 -15.83
N VAL A 165 -31.84 -6.16 -15.31
CA VAL A 165 -32.18 -7.35 -16.10
C VAL A 165 -33.01 -6.83 -17.25
N ALA A 166 -32.51 -6.98 -18.49
CA ALA A 166 -33.31 -6.67 -19.66
C ALA A 166 -34.64 -7.38 -19.48
N LYS A 167 -35.74 -6.62 -19.56
CA LYS A 167 -37.07 -7.23 -19.60
C LYS A 167 -36.97 -8.27 -20.70
N GLU A 168 -37.09 -9.55 -20.36
CA GLU A 168 -37.25 -10.59 -21.37
C GLU A 168 -38.53 -10.18 -22.08
N ASP A 169 -38.37 -9.46 -23.19
CA ASP A 169 -39.49 -9.04 -24.01
C ASP A 169 -40.18 -10.33 -24.40
N ASP A 170 -41.40 -10.48 -23.90
CA ASP A 170 -42.40 -11.38 -24.43
C ASP A 170 -42.25 -11.33 -25.95
N ALA A 171 -41.78 -12.42 -26.54
CA ALA A 171 -41.61 -12.60 -27.97
C ALA A 171 -42.99 -12.65 -28.67
N HIS A 172 -43.76 -11.58 -28.54
CA HIS A 172 -44.89 -11.27 -29.37
C HIS A 172 -44.40 -10.38 -30.51
N ASP A 173 -43.88 -11.08 -31.51
CA ASP A 173 -44.21 -10.92 -32.94
C ASP A 173 -45.26 -9.84 -33.19
N ASP A 174 -44.84 -8.60 -33.48
CA ASP A 174 -45.59 -7.65 -34.28
C ASP A 174 -44.58 -6.70 -34.98
N GLU A 175 -44.24 -7.16 -36.18
CA GLU A 175 -43.81 -6.37 -37.34
C GLU A 175 -44.68 -5.10 -37.45
N ASP A 176 -44.13 -3.92 -37.16
CA ASP A 176 -44.41 -2.67 -37.89
C ASP A 176 -43.63 -1.49 -37.26
N GLY A 177 -42.70 -0.95 -38.04
CA GLY A 177 -41.76 0.08 -37.62
C GLY A 177 -42.37 1.47 -37.45
N VAL A 178 -41.87 2.19 -36.44
CA VAL A 178 -41.85 3.65 -36.41
C VAL A 178 -40.57 4.10 -35.68
N ASP A 179 -39.70 4.79 -36.42
CA ASP A 179 -38.61 5.63 -35.90
C ASP A 179 -39.20 6.65 -34.90
N ASP A 180 -38.84 6.55 -33.62
CA ASP A 180 -39.05 7.63 -32.67
C ASP A 180 -37.77 7.87 -31.86
N ASP A 181 -36.94 8.77 -32.40
CA ASP A 181 -35.81 9.41 -31.74
C ASP A 181 -36.29 10.12 -30.47
N THR A 182 -36.21 9.44 -29.33
CA THR A 182 -36.41 10.05 -28.02
C THR A 182 -35.07 10.20 -27.32
N GLU A 183 -34.53 11.42 -27.42
CA GLU A 183 -33.38 11.90 -26.66
C GLU A 183 -33.68 11.81 -25.15
N ASP A 184 -32.90 10.99 -24.44
CA ASP A 184 -33.02 10.70 -23.02
C ASP A 184 -32.38 11.82 -22.18
N ASP A 185 -33.24 12.73 -21.68
CA ASP A 185 -32.93 13.89 -20.84
C ASP A 185 -32.66 13.47 -19.36
N GLU A 186 -31.47 12.94 -19.07
CA GLU A 186 -30.96 12.81 -17.68
C GLU A 186 -30.15 14.05 -17.24
N GLU A 187 -30.79 15.20 -17.04
CA GLU A 187 -30.20 16.36 -16.34
C GLU A 187 -31.19 17.05 -15.38
N GLU A 188 -31.60 16.39 -14.29
CA GLU A 188 -32.37 17.08 -13.25
C GLU A 188 -31.96 16.75 -11.80
N PHE A 189 -30.68 16.88 -11.44
CA PHE A 189 -30.30 17.07 -10.02
C PHE A 189 -28.98 17.85 -9.88
N SER A 190 -28.97 19.14 -10.26
CA SER A 190 -28.15 20.21 -9.63
C SER A 190 -28.11 21.52 -10.45
N LYS A 191 -29.24 22.22 -10.58
CA LYS A 191 -29.23 23.64 -11.00
C LYS A 191 -30.01 24.50 -10.00
N THR A 192 -29.36 24.86 -8.91
CA THR A 192 -29.79 26.00 -8.07
C THR A 192 -29.09 27.28 -8.53
N ASN A 193 -29.87 28.14 -9.18
CA ASN A 193 -29.78 29.60 -9.25
C ASN A 193 -28.39 30.26 -9.34
N ILE A 194 -27.95 30.56 -10.57
CA ILE A 194 -27.19 31.78 -10.88
C ILE A 194 -27.82 32.40 -12.13
N ASN A 195 -28.78 33.31 -11.91
CA ASN A 195 -29.17 34.30 -12.90
C ASN A 195 -28.14 35.43 -12.86
N LEU A 196 -27.28 35.58 -13.88
CA LEU A 196 -26.64 36.87 -14.15
C LEU A 196 -26.38 37.05 -15.66
N THR A 197 -27.15 37.95 -16.25
CA THR A 197 -26.84 38.84 -17.38
C THR A 197 -26.08 38.26 -18.58
N ARG A 198 -26.89 37.86 -19.55
CA ARG A 198 -26.62 37.79 -20.99
C ARG A 198 -26.27 39.18 -21.54
N ASN A 199 -25.04 39.38 -22.02
CA ASN A 199 -24.77 40.25 -23.16
C ASN A 199 -23.56 39.76 -23.95
N GLN A 200 -23.74 39.76 -25.26
CA GLN A 200 -22.92 39.21 -26.33
C GLN A 200 -21.50 39.79 -26.36
N GLU A 201 -20.52 38.91 -26.60
CA GLU A 201 -19.50 39.14 -27.62
C GLU A 201 -18.98 37.78 -28.13
N GLU A 202 -19.46 37.40 -29.31
CA GLU A 202 -19.10 36.20 -30.05
C GLU A 202 -17.70 36.33 -30.65
N ARG A 203 -16.69 35.72 -30.01
CA ARG A 203 -15.43 35.37 -30.70
C ARG A 203 -14.89 34.01 -30.23
N SER A 204 -15.08 33.01 -31.10
CA SER A 204 -14.24 31.82 -31.30
C SER A 204 -13.82 30.99 -30.06
N SER A 205 -14.73 30.68 -29.14
CA SER A 205 -14.48 29.69 -28.10
C SER A 205 -14.82 28.29 -28.61
N ARG A 206 -13.81 27.49 -28.99
CA ARG A 206 -13.97 26.02 -28.98
C ARG A 206 -14.60 25.63 -27.65
N PRO A 207 -15.68 24.82 -27.63
CA PRO A 207 -16.25 24.35 -26.38
C PRO A 207 -15.15 23.62 -25.63
N LYS A 208 -14.67 24.22 -24.53
CA LYS A 208 -13.78 23.53 -23.60
C LYS A 208 -14.62 22.40 -23.04
N VAL A 209 -14.45 21.20 -23.58
CA VAL A 209 -15.05 20.00 -23.03
C VAL A 209 -14.69 20.01 -21.54
N PRO A 210 -15.67 20.15 -20.63
CA PRO A 210 -15.36 20.21 -19.22
C PRO A 210 -14.64 18.90 -18.90
N PHE A 211 -13.43 18.99 -18.35
CA PHE A 211 -12.70 17.82 -17.89
C PHE A 211 -13.59 17.10 -16.86
N LYS A 212 -14.27 16.04 -17.30
CA LYS A 212 -15.09 15.21 -16.42
C LYS A 212 -14.15 14.65 -15.37
N ARG A 213 -14.43 14.94 -14.11
CA ARG A 213 -13.64 14.37 -13.01
C ARG A 213 -13.72 12.85 -13.11
N PRO A 214 -12.60 12.12 -13.01
CA PRO A 214 -12.67 10.67 -12.94
C PRO A 214 -13.58 10.29 -11.76
N LYS A 215 -14.51 9.36 -11.99
CA LYS A 215 -15.38 8.85 -10.93
C LYS A 215 -14.49 8.24 -9.83
N PRO A 216 -14.83 8.42 -8.54
CA PRO A 216 -14.11 7.77 -7.46
C PRO A 216 -14.11 6.26 -7.70
N ARG A 217 -12.96 5.62 -7.52
CA ARG A 217 -12.87 4.17 -7.65
C ARG A 217 -13.67 3.53 -6.52
N PRO A 218 -14.51 2.52 -6.80
CA PRO A 218 -15.16 1.77 -5.72
C PRO A 218 -14.09 1.12 -4.84
N PRO A 219 -14.41 0.76 -3.59
CA PRO A 219 -13.53 -0.06 -2.78
C PRO A 219 -13.13 -1.33 -3.54
N TYR A 220 -11.85 -1.72 -3.47
CA TYR A 220 -11.31 -2.94 -4.06
C TYR A 220 -12.03 -4.21 -3.57
N ALA A 221 -12.60 -4.18 -2.37
CA ALA A 221 -13.45 -5.27 -1.86
C ALA A 221 -14.71 -5.53 -2.71
N ASN A 222 -15.07 -4.62 -3.61
CA ASN A 222 -16.17 -4.78 -4.57
C ASN A 222 -15.68 -5.16 -5.97
N TYR A 223 -14.37 -5.25 -6.21
CA TYR A 223 -13.85 -5.71 -7.49
C TYR A 223 -14.12 -7.20 -7.62
N GLY A 224 -14.65 -7.61 -8.76
CA GLY A 224 -15.01 -9.00 -9.03
C GLY A 224 -16.34 -9.46 -8.42
N LYS A 225 -16.99 -8.64 -7.58
CA LYS A 225 -18.38 -8.91 -7.19
C LYS A 225 -19.28 -8.68 -8.40
N GLU A 226 -20.08 -9.68 -8.75
CA GLU A 226 -21.08 -9.53 -9.81
C GLU A 226 -22.04 -8.39 -9.43
N PRO A 227 -22.29 -7.44 -10.36
CA PRO A 227 -23.25 -6.38 -10.12
C PRO A 227 -24.61 -6.95 -9.73
N THR A 228 -25.27 -6.32 -8.76
CA THR A 228 -26.59 -6.76 -8.32
C THR A 228 -27.58 -6.66 -9.49
N LYS A 229 -28.18 -7.78 -9.87
CA LYS A 229 -29.22 -7.84 -10.90
C LYS A 229 -30.51 -7.27 -10.31
N VAL A 230 -31.00 -6.18 -10.90
CA VAL A 230 -32.23 -5.49 -10.47
C VAL A 230 -33.30 -5.61 -11.54
N LYS A 231 -34.55 -5.88 -11.13
CA LYS A 231 -35.70 -6.05 -12.01
C LYS A 231 -36.46 -4.74 -12.23
N ASN A 232 -36.57 -3.93 -11.18
CA ASN A 232 -37.40 -2.73 -11.17
C ASN A 232 -36.63 -1.50 -10.65
N ASP A 233 -37.05 -0.31 -11.07
CA ASP A 233 -36.47 0.96 -10.57
C ASP A 233 -36.68 1.18 -9.06
N GLU A 234 -37.66 0.52 -8.46
CA GLU A 234 -37.87 0.51 -7.01
C GLU A 234 -36.72 -0.20 -6.28
N GLU A 235 -36.22 -1.31 -6.82
CA GLU A 235 -35.07 -2.03 -6.26
C GLU A 235 -33.80 -1.17 -6.35
N ILE A 236 -33.63 -0.41 -7.43
CA ILE A 236 -32.54 0.56 -7.57
C ILE A 236 -32.64 1.63 -6.46
N LYS A 237 -33.83 2.20 -6.23
CA LYS A 237 -34.04 3.17 -5.14
C LYS A 237 -33.74 2.55 -3.77
N GLN A 238 -34.14 1.30 -3.53
CA GLN A 238 -33.84 0.59 -2.29
C GLN A 238 -32.32 0.38 -2.11
N LEU A 239 -31.60 -0.01 -3.16
CA LEU A 239 -30.14 -0.14 -3.12
C LEU A 239 -29.45 1.21 -2.81
N PHE A 240 -29.94 2.29 -3.41
CA PHE A 240 -29.42 3.63 -3.10
C PHE A 240 -29.72 4.07 -1.68
N GLU A 241 -30.90 3.77 -1.16
CA GLU A 241 -31.25 4.12 0.22
C GLU A 241 -30.43 3.32 1.22
N GLY A 242 -30.29 2.00 1.01
CA GLY A 242 -29.40 1.17 1.84
C GLY A 242 -27.95 1.64 1.81
N ALA A 243 -27.43 2.06 0.66
CA ALA A 243 -26.08 2.64 0.55
C ALA A 243 -25.95 3.99 1.27
N LYS A 244 -27.03 4.78 1.38
CA LYS A 244 -27.04 6.02 2.18
C LYS A 244 -27.10 5.73 3.67
N GLU A 245 -27.86 4.72 4.09
CA GLU A 245 -27.95 4.26 5.48
C GLU A 245 -26.58 3.73 5.95
N GLU A 246 -25.97 2.81 5.20
CA GLU A 246 -24.62 2.29 5.51
C GLU A 246 -23.58 3.42 5.60
N ARG A 247 -23.70 4.44 4.74
CA ARG A 247 -22.87 5.64 4.80
C ARG A 247 -23.07 6.39 6.12
N VAL A 248 -24.31 6.60 6.55
CA VAL A 248 -24.62 7.29 7.81
C VAL A 248 -24.09 6.49 9.00
N ASP A 249 -24.23 5.17 8.99
CA ASP A 249 -23.71 4.29 10.03
C ASP A 249 -22.18 4.39 10.15
N LYS A 250 -21.45 4.31 9.03
CA LYS A 250 -19.99 4.52 9.02
C LYS A 250 -19.57 5.88 9.59
N LEU A 251 -20.35 6.92 9.31
CA LEU A 251 -20.09 8.24 9.83
C LEU A 251 -20.37 8.33 11.33
N ILE A 252 -21.42 7.66 11.81
CA ILE A 252 -21.72 7.53 13.24
C ILE A 252 -20.62 6.74 13.95
N ASP A 253 -20.13 5.65 13.36
CA ASP A 253 -19.04 4.84 13.92
C ASP A 253 -17.75 5.66 14.04
N PHE A 254 -17.39 6.41 12.98
CA PHE A 254 -16.25 7.33 13.01
C PHE A 254 -16.41 8.42 14.07
N LEU A 255 -17.61 8.99 14.21
CA LEU A 255 -17.88 9.99 15.22
C LEU A 255 -17.84 9.40 16.63
N SER A 256 -18.22 8.14 16.82
CA SER A 256 -18.24 7.48 18.12
C SER A 256 -16.84 7.21 18.65
N ASP A 257 -15.92 6.75 17.79
CA ASP A 257 -14.50 6.58 18.14
C ASP A 257 -13.59 6.92 16.94
N PRO A 258 -13.22 8.19 16.76
CA PRO A 258 -12.39 8.60 15.62
C PRO A 258 -10.97 8.05 15.72
N ALA A 259 -10.47 7.74 16.93
CA ALA A 259 -9.14 7.17 17.11
C ALA A 259 -9.09 5.74 16.58
N LYS A 260 -10.06 4.90 16.97
CA LYS A 260 -10.18 3.54 16.47
C LYS A 260 -10.46 3.50 14.96
N ALA A 261 -11.33 4.37 14.45
CA ALA A 261 -11.60 4.42 13.01
C ALA A 261 -10.36 4.77 12.18
N VAL A 262 -9.56 5.74 12.64
CA VAL A 262 -8.26 6.08 12.00
C VAL A 262 -7.27 4.93 12.11
N GLN A 263 -7.22 4.25 13.26
CA GLN A 263 -6.38 3.08 13.47
C GLN A 263 -6.73 1.97 12.47
N ILE A 264 -8.01 1.58 12.38
CA ILE A 264 -8.55 0.59 11.42
C ILE A 264 -8.21 0.98 9.98
N TYR A 265 -8.41 2.26 9.62
CA TYR A 265 -8.11 2.72 8.27
C TYR A 265 -6.64 2.49 7.91
N LEU A 266 -5.73 2.91 8.80
CA LEU A 266 -4.29 2.82 8.62
C LEU A 266 -3.72 1.41 8.89
N SER A 267 -4.56 0.42 9.21
CA SER A 267 -4.22 -0.98 9.41
C SER A 267 -4.94 -1.92 8.43
N SER A 268 -6.05 -2.54 8.85
CA SER A 268 -6.76 -3.60 8.14
C SER A 268 -7.35 -3.08 6.84
N TYR A 269 -7.94 -1.88 6.84
CA TYR A 269 -8.55 -1.31 5.64
C TYR A 269 -7.52 -1.05 4.53
N MET A 270 -6.38 -0.41 4.83
CA MET A 270 -5.31 -0.21 3.86
C MET A 270 -4.78 -1.53 3.27
N ARG A 271 -4.76 -2.61 4.07
CA ARG A 271 -4.40 -3.95 3.60
C ARG A 271 -5.46 -4.49 2.64
N ARG A 272 -6.71 -4.56 3.08
CA ARG A 272 -7.87 -5.06 2.31
C ARG A 272 -8.06 -4.33 0.98
N GLN A 273 -7.84 -3.01 0.98
CA GLN A 273 -7.96 -2.19 -0.23
C GLN A 273 -6.71 -2.23 -1.12
N GLY A 274 -5.69 -3.02 -0.80
CA GLY A 274 -4.43 -3.08 -1.56
C GLY A 274 -3.65 -1.75 -1.58
N LEU A 275 -3.99 -0.79 -0.72
CA LEU A 275 -3.35 0.53 -0.69
C LEU A 275 -1.91 0.44 -0.20
N HIS A 276 -1.61 -0.56 0.63
CA HIS A 276 -0.29 -0.84 1.19
C HIS A 276 0.77 -1.29 0.17
N PHE A 277 0.39 -1.74 -1.03
CA PHE A 277 1.34 -2.16 -2.06
C PHE A 277 2.11 -1.01 -2.71
N SER A 278 1.62 0.23 -2.60
CA SER A 278 2.28 1.41 -3.16
C SER A 278 3.06 2.18 -2.10
N GLN A 279 4.38 2.31 -2.29
CA GLN A 279 5.25 3.09 -1.39
C GLN A 279 4.77 4.54 -1.21
N VAL A 280 4.21 5.13 -2.28
CA VAL A 280 3.68 6.50 -2.25
C VAL A 280 2.52 6.59 -1.26
N ASN A 281 1.64 5.58 -1.22
CA ASN A 281 0.52 5.55 -0.29
C ASN A 281 0.97 5.41 1.16
N LEU A 282 1.99 4.58 1.43
CA LEU A 282 2.53 4.36 2.79
C LEU A 282 3.03 5.65 3.45
N THR A 283 3.51 6.62 2.65
CA THR A 283 3.97 7.92 3.13
C THR A 283 2.89 9.00 3.05
N ALA A 284 2.07 8.98 2.00
CA ALA A 284 1.09 10.02 1.72
C ALA A 284 -0.18 9.93 2.56
N ILE A 285 -0.70 8.71 2.79
CA ILE A 285 -1.98 8.51 3.47
C ILE A 285 -1.94 8.99 4.93
N PRO A 286 -0.93 8.65 5.76
CA PRO A 286 -0.84 9.18 7.13
C PRO A 286 -0.78 10.71 7.15
N ARG A 287 -0.05 11.31 6.20
CA ARG A 287 0.04 12.77 6.09
C ARG A 287 -1.31 13.40 5.75
N LEU A 288 -2.05 12.80 4.81
CA LEU A 288 -3.39 13.26 4.45
C LEU A 288 -4.34 13.23 5.65
N TRP A 289 -4.33 12.13 6.41
CA TRP A 289 -5.08 12.02 7.67
C TRP A 289 -4.66 13.08 8.68
N ARG A 290 -3.35 13.29 8.87
CA ARG A 290 -2.83 14.33 9.77
C ARG A 290 -3.41 15.70 9.45
N PHE A 291 -3.33 16.13 8.19
CA PHE A 291 -3.89 17.42 7.77
C PHE A 291 -5.39 17.51 8.02
N TYR A 292 -6.13 16.44 7.75
CA TYR A 292 -7.58 16.44 7.92
C TYR A 292 -7.98 16.52 9.41
N ILE A 293 -7.37 15.70 10.27
CA ILE A 293 -7.67 15.71 11.71
C ILE A 293 -7.23 17.03 12.37
N GLU A 294 -6.04 17.54 12.05
CA GLU A 294 -5.59 18.85 12.53
C GLU A 294 -6.51 19.99 12.05
N TYR A 295 -7.05 19.89 10.83
CA TYR A 295 -8.01 20.83 10.31
C TYR A 295 -9.34 20.78 11.06
N LEU A 296 -9.87 19.60 11.37
CA LEU A 296 -11.09 19.45 12.17
C LEU A 296 -10.92 20.07 13.56
N LEU A 297 -9.79 19.82 14.22
CA LEU A 297 -9.43 20.40 15.52
C LEU A 297 -9.33 21.93 15.46
N ARG A 298 -8.62 22.48 14.46
CA ARG A 298 -8.40 23.93 14.34
C ARG A 298 -9.68 24.69 14.00
N SER A 299 -10.47 24.14 13.08
CA SER A 299 -11.70 24.76 12.60
C SER A 299 -12.88 24.57 13.56
N ARG A 300 -12.70 23.79 14.65
CA ARG A 300 -13.72 23.50 15.65
C ARG A 300 -15.03 23.03 15.00
N ALA A 301 -14.91 22.21 13.94
CA ALA A 301 -16.05 21.60 13.27
C ALA A 301 -16.88 20.77 14.25
N LEU A 302 -16.21 20.14 15.22
CA LEU A 302 -16.80 19.47 16.36
C LEU A 302 -16.12 20.05 17.60
N SER A 303 -16.82 20.93 18.32
CA SER A 303 -16.29 21.67 19.47
C SER A 303 -16.42 20.92 20.79
N GLU A 304 -17.09 19.77 20.78
CA GLU A 304 -17.32 18.94 21.95
C GLU A 304 -16.01 18.29 22.42
N PRO A 305 -15.73 18.28 23.73
CA PRO A 305 -14.43 17.83 24.26
C PRO A 305 -14.15 16.36 24.00
N GLU A 306 -15.20 15.52 23.96
CA GLU A 306 -15.10 14.08 23.66
C GLU A 306 -14.49 13.83 22.27
N TYR A 307 -14.96 14.58 21.26
CA TYR A 307 -14.41 14.49 19.91
C TYR A 307 -13.00 15.05 19.82
N GLU A 308 -12.72 16.14 20.55
CA GLU A 308 -11.37 16.72 20.58
C GLU A 308 -10.35 15.72 21.15
N GLU A 309 -10.69 15.04 22.24
CA GLU A 309 -9.85 13.99 22.82
C GLU A 309 -9.67 12.81 21.86
N GLY A 310 -10.76 12.35 21.23
CA GLY A 310 -10.73 11.30 20.22
C GLY A 310 -9.80 11.65 19.05
N PHE A 311 -9.87 12.87 18.51
CA PHE A 311 -8.99 13.33 17.44
C PHE A 311 -7.53 13.48 17.87
N ARG A 312 -7.28 13.91 19.10
CA ARG A 312 -5.91 13.95 19.66
C ARG A 312 -5.32 12.55 19.83
N ASN A 313 -6.14 11.57 20.20
CA ASN A 313 -5.72 10.16 20.24
C ASN A 313 -5.50 9.60 18.83
N ALA A 314 -6.33 9.96 17.86
CA ALA A 314 -6.14 9.61 16.45
C ALA A 314 -4.80 10.11 15.90
N LEU A 315 -4.37 11.33 16.27
CA LEU A 315 -3.08 11.89 15.88
C LEU A 315 -1.90 11.03 16.34
N LYS A 316 -1.98 10.36 17.50
CA LYS A 316 -0.93 9.45 17.98
C LYS A 316 -0.76 8.26 17.03
N TYR A 317 -1.87 7.66 16.57
CA TYR A 317 -1.82 6.57 15.58
C TYR A 317 -1.33 7.06 14.22
N ILE A 318 -1.71 8.28 13.81
CA ILE A 318 -1.22 8.87 12.55
C ILE A 318 0.29 9.09 12.59
N GLU A 319 0.84 9.54 13.72
CA GLU A 319 2.29 9.71 13.91
C GLU A 319 3.02 8.36 13.90
N LEU A 320 2.49 7.34 14.59
CA LEU A 320 3.01 5.97 14.51
C LEU A 320 2.95 5.43 13.08
N ALA A 321 1.84 5.63 12.37
CA ALA A 321 1.65 5.19 10.99
C ALA A 321 2.62 5.86 10.02
N ALA A 322 2.88 7.16 10.20
CA ALA A 322 3.83 7.90 9.39
C ALA A 322 5.27 7.36 9.51
N GLU A 323 5.60 6.74 10.65
CA GLU A 323 6.90 6.10 10.88
C GLU A 323 6.91 4.63 10.45
N GLU A 324 5.87 3.85 10.76
CA GLU A 324 5.86 2.40 10.60
C GLU A 324 5.39 1.90 9.24
N LEU A 325 4.47 2.60 8.58
CA LEU A 325 3.99 2.16 7.26
C LEU A 325 5.10 2.16 6.21
N PRO A 326 6.00 3.15 6.11
CA PRO A 326 7.11 3.05 5.17
C PRO A 326 8.05 1.87 5.51
N LYS A 327 8.24 1.59 6.81
CA LYS A 327 9.05 0.46 7.30
C LYS A 327 8.47 -0.89 6.91
N THR A 328 7.15 -1.06 6.80
CA THR A 328 6.57 -2.35 6.37
C THR A 328 7.10 -2.74 4.98
N SER A 329 7.19 -1.80 4.03
CA SER A 329 7.79 -2.09 2.72
C SER A 329 9.29 -2.34 2.79
N GLU A 330 10.03 -1.61 3.62
CA GLU A 330 11.47 -1.82 3.80
C GLU A 330 11.76 -3.22 4.37
N ILE A 331 10.96 -3.67 5.33
CA ILE A 331 11.05 -4.99 5.93
C ILE A 331 10.64 -6.07 4.92
N ALA A 332 9.52 -5.89 4.21
CA ALA A 332 9.04 -6.84 3.22
C ALA A 332 10.02 -7.05 2.05
N LYS A 333 10.83 -6.04 1.72
CA LYS A 333 11.91 -6.14 0.73
C LYS A 333 13.19 -6.77 1.29
N ALA A 334 13.36 -6.73 2.61
CA ALA A 334 14.56 -7.21 3.27
C ALA A 334 14.46 -8.68 3.74
N ILE A 335 13.24 -9.22 3.87
CA ILE A 335 12.98 -10.58 4.36
C ILE A 335 12.23 -11.37 3.28
N PRO A 336 12.63 -12.62 2.97
CA PRO A 336 13.79 -13.33 3.52
C PRO A 336 15.12 -12.72 3.07
N ASP A 337 16.08 -12.64 3.99
CA ASP A 337 17.44 -12.17 3.69
C ASP A 337 18.32 -13.28 3.11
N GLY A 338 19.57 -12.95 2.79
CA GLY A 338 20.50 -13.91 2.17
C GLY A 338 20.78 -15.10 3.10
N LEU A 339 20.89 -14.86 4.41
CA LEU A 339 21.00 -15.91 5.41
C LEU A 339 19.80 -16.86 5.41
N CYS A 340 18.56 -16.33 5.44
CA CYS A 340 17.35 -17.15 5.38
C CYS A 340 17.28 -17.99 4.10
N ASN A 341 17.67 -17.41 2.96
CA ASN A 341 17.74 -18.14 1.70
C ASN A 341 18.81 -19.26 1.74
N ALA A 342 19.94 -19.01 2.40
CA ALA A 342 20.98 -20.02 2.57
C ALA A 342 20.56 -21.19 3.47
N PHE A 343 19.80 -20.94 4.53
CA PHE A 343 19.18 -22.02 5.31
C PHE A 343 18.16 -22.79 4.47
N ARG A 344 17.35 -22.09 3.68
CA ARG A 344 16.37 -22.74 2.79
C ARG A 344 17.05 -23.71 1.81
N GLU A 345 18.13 -23.27 1.18
CA GLU A 345 18.90 -24.09 0.23
C GLU A 345 19.57 -25.27 0.93
N CYS A 346 20.17 -25.04 2.10
CA CYS A 346 20.84 -26.08 2.89
C CYS A 346 19.91 -27.26 3.23
N PHE A 347 18.62 -27.01 3.46
CA PHE A 347 17.65 -28.06 3.81
C PHE A 347 16.87 -28.62 2.63
N GLU A 348 17.12 -28.13 1.42
CA GLU A 348 16.45 -28.55 0.17
C GLU A 348 14.91 -28.54 0.27
N ILE A 349 14.33 -27.59 1.02
CA ILE A 349 12.90 -27.59 1.35
C ILE A 349 12.04 -27.60 0.09
N LYS A 350 12.36 -26.75 -0.89
CA LYS A 350 11.66 -26.69 -2.19
C LYS A 350 11.70 -28.01 -2.95
N ARG A 351 12.83 -28.72 -2.89
CA ARG A 351 12.97 -30.03 -3.56
C ARG A 351 12.02 -31.04 -2.92
N ARG A 352 11.92 -31.05 -1.59
CA ARG A 352 11.00 -31.93 -0.87
C ARG A 352 9.54 -31.55 -1.09
N GLU A 353 9.19 -30.27 -1.07
CA GLU A 353 7.83 -29.81 -1.40
C GLU A 353 7.41 -30.27 -2.79
N HIS A 354 8.28 -30.11 -3.78
CA HIS A 354 8.02 -30.57 -5.14
C HIS A 354 7.86 -32.10 -5.21
N GLN A 355 8.72 -32.86 -4.52
CA GLN A 355 8.60 -34.32 -4.43
C GLN A 355 7.26 -34.72 -3.83
N LEU A 356 6.84 -34.10 -2.73
CA LEU A 356 5.55 -34.38 -2.10
C LEU A 356 4.37 -34.04 -2.99
N MET A 357 4.40 -32.88 -3.66
CA MET A 357 3.35 -32.49 -4.60
C MET A 357 3.26 -33.50 -5.77
N THR A 358 4.41 -33.98 -6.25
CA THR A 358 4.47 -35.00 -7.32
C THR A 358 3.93 -36.35 -6.84
N GLU A 359 4.27 -36.76 -5.61
CA GLU A 359 3.76 -38.00 -5.00
C GLU A 359 2.25 -37.93 -4.78
N GLU A 360 1.74 -36.79 -4.33
CA GLU A 360 0.31 -36.58 -4.11
C GLU A 360 -0.48 -36.59 -5.42
N LEU A 361 0.04 -35.93 -6.46
CA LEU A 361 -0.53 -36.01 -7.81
C LEU A 361 -0.49 -37.44 -8.37
N ALA A 362 0.59 -38.19 -8.12
CA ALA A 362 0.69 -39.58 -8.54
C ALA A 362 -0.34 -40.46 -7.81
N GLN A 363 -0.53 -40.27 -6.49
CA GLN A 363 -1.52 -40.98 -5.68
C GLN A 363 -2.96 -40.64 -6.08
N ALA A 364 -3.26 -39.36 -6.31
CA ALA A 364 -4.56 -38.91 -6.81
C ALA A 364 -4.87 -39.47 -8.21
N GLY A 365 -3.84 -39.63 -9.05
CA GLY A 365 -3.96 -40.29 -10.34
C GLY A 365 -4.20 -41.81 -10.24
N THR A 366 -3.80 -42.47 -9.15
CA THR A 366 -3.98 -43.92 -8.97
C THR A 366 -5.30 -44.30 -8.32
N SER A 367 -5.95 -43.39 -7.59
CA SER A 367 -7.29 -43.61 -7.04
C SER A 367 -8.40 -43.42 -8.07
N ASN A 368 -8.09 -42.86 -9.24
CA ASN A 368 -8.90 -42.95 -10.46
C ASN A 368 -8.47 -44.14 -11.32
N ALA A 369 -8.36 -45.34 -10.73
CA ALA A 369 -8.44 -46.55 -11.53
C ALA A 369 -9.80 -46.53 -12.25
N PRO A 370 -9.86 -46.74 -13.58
CA PRO A 370 -11.13 -46.84 -14.28
C PRO A 370 -11.93 -47.93 -13.56
N MET A 371 -13.15 -47.59 -13.16
CA MET A 371 -14.13 -48.54 -12.67
C MET A 371 -14.28 -49.60 -13.77
N GLN A 372 -13.52 -50.71 -13.67
CA GLN A 372 -13.74 -51.89 -14.47
C GLN A 372 -15.10 -52.42 -14.01
N PHE A 373 -16.16 -51.98 -14.70
CA PHE A 373 -17.40 -52.72 -14.76
C PHE A 373 -17.05 -54.11 -15.27
N GLN A 374 -16.94 -55.08 -14.35
CA GLN A 374 -17.08 -56.47 -14.70
C GLN A 374 -18.54 -56.65 -15.14
N ILE A 375 -18.77 -56.48 -16.44
CA ILE A 375 -19.95 -57.04 -17.09
C ILE A 375 -19.66 -58.54 -17.17
N GLU A 376 -20.17 -59.30 -16.20
CA GLU A 376 -20.42 -60.71 -16.41
C GLU A 376 -21.44 -60.82 -17.56
N VAL A 377 -20.95 -61.27 -18.71
CA VAL A 377 -21.80 -61.65 -19.83
C VAL A 377 -22.47 -62.97 -19.44
N ALA A 378 -23.62 -62.85 -18.79
CA ALA A 378 -24.64 -63.88 -18.84
C ALA A 378 -25.49 -63.63 -20.09
N ASP A 379 -25.36 -64.52 -21.06
CA ASP A 379 -26.31 -64.64 -22.17
C ASP A 379 -27.71 -64.91 -21.60
N ASP A 380 -28.63 -63.94 -21.68
CA ASP A 380 -30.05 -64.18 -21.95
C ASP A 380 -30.85 -62.86 -22.17
N ALA A 381 -31.52 -62.83 -23.32
CA ALA A 381 -32.78 -62.14 -23.66
C ALA A 381 -33.03 -60.62 -23.36
N ILE A 382 -33.10 -59.85 -24.46
CA ILE A 382 -34.15 -58.87 -24.88
C ILE A 382 -34.75 -57.91 -23.82
N GLU A 383 -34.50 -56.59 -23.97
CA GLU A 383 -35.51 -55.52 -24.21
C GLU A 383 -34.81 -54.15 -24.45
N THR A 384 -35.48 -53.27 -25.19
CA THR A 384 -35.00 -52.09 -25.95
C THR A 384 -34.63 -50.83 -25.14
N PRO A 385 -33.83 -49.88 -25.70
CA PRO A 385 -33.55 -48.58 -25.06
C PRO A 385 -34.45 -47.47 -25.63
N GLU A 386 -35.44 -47.02 -24.87
CA GLU A 386 -36.33 -45.91 -25.27
C GLU A 386 -36.42 -44.80 -24.20
N VAL A 387 -35.60 -44.83 -23.14
CA VAL A 387 -35.76 -43.92 -21.98
C VAL A 387 -34.55 -42.99 -21.73
N MET A 388 -33.46 -43.12 -22.50
CA MET A 388 -32.26 -42.29 -22.28
C MET A 388 -32.12 -41.09 -23.23
N GLU A 389 -32.92 -41.02 -24.29
CA GLU A 389 -32.89 -39.91 -25.26
C GLU A 389 -33.82 -38.75 -24.84
N GLU A 390 -34.89 -39.02 -24.08
CA GLU A 390 -35.79 -37.96 -23.55
C GLU A 390 -35.12 -37.11 -22.46
N VAL A 391 -34.35 -37.73 -21.55
CA VAL A 391 -33.72 -37.01 -20.42
C VAL A 391 -32.58 -36.10 -20.90
N PHE A 392 -31.94 -36.45 -22.02
CA PHE A 392 -30.85 -35.65 -22.60
C PHE A 392 -31.39 -34.48 -23.45
N ASN A 393 -32.52 -34.67 -24.13
CA ASN A 393 -33.16 -33.60 -24.90
C ASN A 393 -33.92 -32.59 -24.01
N GLU A 394 -34.52 -33.00 -22.89
CA GLU A 394 -35.12 -32.08 -21.90
C GLU A 394 -34.07 -31.15 -21.26
N SER A 395 -32.83 -31.60 -21.08
CA SER A 395 -31.73 -30.77 -20.55
C SER A 395 -31.20 -29.76 -21.57
N LEU A 396 -31.35 -30.01 -22.87
CA LEU A 396 -30.90 -29.11 -23.93
C LEU A 396 -31.93 -28.01 -24.22
N GLU A 397 -33.23 -28.30 -24.13
CA GLU A 397 -34.30 -27.31 -24.31
C GLU A 397 -34.41 -26.32 -23.14
N ALA A 398 -34.09 -26.75 -21.90
CA ALA A 398 -34.06 -25.88 -20.73
C ALA A 398 -32.91 -24.84 -20.74
N GLY A 399 -31.91 -25.02 -21.61
CA GLY A 399 -30.71 -24.18 -21.67
C GLY A 399 -30.73 -23.06 -22.71
N ASN A 400 -31.68 -23.05 -23.66
CA ASN A 400 -31.74 -22.11 -24.79
C ASN A 400 -30.37 -21.87 -25.49
N ILE A 401 -29.53 -22.91 -25.57
CA ILE A 401 -28.20 -22.84 -26.20
C ILE A 401 -28.34 -23.21 -27.68
N GLN A 402 -28.27 -22.22 -28.58
CA GLN A 402 -28.05 -22.49 -30.00
C GLN A 402 -26.58 -22.84 -30.25
N ILE A 403 -26.32 -24.10 -30.57
CA ILE A 403 -25.01 -24.55 -31.07
C ILE A 403 -24.88 -24.10 -32.53
N VAL A 404 -24.12 -23.03 -32.73
CA VAL A 404 -23.68 -22.59 -34.06
C VAL A 404 -22.47 -23.45 -34.46
N ASN A 405 -22.72 -24.49 -35.27
CA ASN A 405 -21.65 -25.24 -35.93
C ASN A 405 -21.04 -24.37 -37.03
N SER A 406 -19.82 -23.88 -36.79
CA SER A 406 -18.97 -23.31 -37.83
C SER A 406 -18.00 -24.37 -38.32
N ASP A 407 -18.29 -24.86 -39.52
CA ASP A 407 -17.40 -25.60 -40.41
C ASP A 407 -16.08 -24.83 -40.60
N LEU A 408 -14.92 -25.48 -40.45
CA LEU A 408 -13.69 -25.18 -41.18
C LEU A 408 -12.63 -26.28 -40.97
N GLY A 409 -12.50 -27.14 -41.97
CA GLY A 409 -11.24 -27.35 -42.70
C GLY A 409 -10.10 -28.13 -42.04
N ALA A 410 -9.92 -29.36 -42.51
CA ALA A 410 -8.74 -30.20 -42.38
C ALA A 410 -7.46 -29.59 -43.02
N ASP A 411 -6.26 -29.86 -42.47
CA ASP A 411 -5.18 -30.52 -43.22
C ASP A 411 -3.97 -30.99 -42.36
N THR A 412 -3.64 -32.29 -42.53
CA THR A 412 -2.31 -32.91 -42.73
C THR A 412 -1.09 -32.65 -41.80
N THR A 413 -0.79 -33.70 -41.02
CA THR A 413 0.51 -34.43 -40.83
C THR A 413 1.85 -33.75 -41.14
N GLN A 414 2.80 -33.80 -40.18
CA GLN A 414 3.99 -34.66 -40.26
C GLN A 414 4.79 -34.74 -38.94
N SER A 415 5.29 -35.96 -38.69
CA SER A 415 6.10 -36.41 -37.57
C SER A 415 7.59 -36.21 -37.87
N ALA A 416 8.38 -35.78 -36.88
CA ALA A 416 9.84 -35.86 -36.95
C ALA A 416 10.45 -36.17 -35.57
N THR A 417 10.88 -37.41 -35.47
CA THR A 417 11.80 -38.03 -34.52
C THR A 417 13.11 -37.26 -34.41
N ILE A 418 13.62 -37.02 -33.19
CA ILE A 418 15.02 -36.61 -32.97
C ILE A 418 15.69 -37.59 -32.01
N THR A 419 16.87 -38.01 -32.47
CA THR A 419 17.72 -39.12 -32.07
C THR A 419 18.65 -38.74 -30.91
N GLU A 420 18.88 -39.70 -30.01
CA GLU A 420 20.00 -39.72 -29.05
C GLU A 420 21.35 -39.74 -29.77
N VAL A 421 22.32 -38.99 -29.25
CA VAL A 421 23.75 -39.16 -29.54
C VAL A 421 24.51 -39.15 -28.21
N THR A 422 24.97 -40.32 -27.82
CA THR A 422 26.12 -40.58 -26.94
C THR A 422 27.41 -40.40 -27.73
N ASP A 423 28.48 -39.90 -27.10
CA ASP A 423 29.82 -40.51 -27.18
C ASP A 423 30.80 -39.84 -26.19
N ASP A 424 31.65 -40.72 -25.65
CA ASP A 424 32.69 -40.61 -24.62
C ASP A 424 33.95 -39.79 -25.03
N ASP A 425 34.52 -39.05 -24.05
CA ASP A 425 35.93 -38.95 -23.57
C ASP A 425 37.17 -39.07 -24.52
N PRO A 426 38.44 -38.80 -24.08
CA PRO A 426 38.98 -38.00 -22.95
C PRO A 426 40.26 -37.17 -23.32
N ASP A 427 40.90 -36.64 -22.26
CA ASP A 427 42.34 -36.32 -22.08
C ASP A 427 42.86 -34.88 -22.33
N GLY A 428 43.46 -34.32 -21.28
CA GLY A 428 44.20 -33.05 -21.32
C GLY A 428 44.84 -32.63 -19.99
N VAL A 429 45.90 -33.33 -19.60
CA VAL A 429 46.84 -33.05 -18.49
C VAL A 429 47.54 -31.68 -18.63
N MET A 430 47.85 -31.02 -17.49
CA MET A 430 49.04 -30.20 -17.12
C MET A 430 48.61 -29.09 -16.12
N ASP A 431 48.90 -29.18 -14.83
CA ASP A 431 50.16 -29.02 -14.08
C ASP A 431 50.65 -27.57 -13.85
N ALA A 432 50.86 -27.30 -12.57
CA ALA A 432 51.85 -26.44 -11.91
C ALA A 432 51.99 -24.91 -12.19
N THR A 433 51.83 -24.20 -11.07
CA THR A 433 52.82 -23.29 -10.43
C THR A 433 52.83 -21.79 -10.72
N SER A 434 52.85 -21.06 -9.58
CA SER A 434 53.57 -19.81 -9.28
C SER A 434 53.09 -18.55 -10.00
N GLY A 435 53.03 -17.36 -9.43
CA GLY A 435 53.65 -16.79 -8.23
C GLY A 435 53.85 -15.28 -8.50
N ASN A 436 53.97 -14.49 -7.44
CA ASN A 436 54.28 -13.04 -7.37
C ASN A 436 53.20 -12.06 -7.85
N ALA A 437 52.69 -11.15 -7.01
CA ALA A 437 53.30 -10.16 -6.11
C ALA A 437 53.87 -8.91 -6.81
N SER A 438 53.25 -7.77 -6.43
CA SER A 438 53.80 -6.41 -6.34
C SER A 438 54.29 -5.71 -7.61
N TYR A 439 53.73 -4.55 -7.95
CA TYR A 439 54.20 -3.27 -7.41
C TYR A 439 53.34 -2.11 -7.93
N SER A 440 53.09 -1.18 -7.03
CA SER A 440 52.63 0.18 -7.23
C SER A 440 53.66 1.03 -7.99
N GLN A 441 53.20 2.03 -8.75
CA GLN A 441 53.71 3.41 -8.68
C GLN A 441 52.86 4.40 -9.51
N PRO A 442 52.93 5.71 -9.18
CA PRO A 442 52.01 6.75 -9.63
C PRO A 442 52.63 7.69 -10.70
N ALA A 443 51.79 8.43 -11.42
CA ALA A 443 52.19 9.63 -12.17
C ALA A 443 51.05 10.67 -12.02
N THR A 444 51.18 11.68 -11.16
CA THR A 444 51.78 13.01 -11.37
C THR A 444 51.36 13.73 -12.67
N GLY A 445 50.47 14.72 -12.48
CA GLY A 445 50.55 16.08 -13.05
C GLY A 445 50.29 16.27 -14.55
N THR A 446 49.48 17.28 -14.89
CA THR A 446 49.94 18.51 -15.58
C THR A 446 48.75 19.43 -15.95
N GLN A 447 48.76 20.62 -15.36
CA GLN A 447 48.42 21.98 -15.85
C GLN A 447 47.06 22.32 -16.51
N ASN A 448 46.38 23.26 -15.85
CA ASN A 448 45.98 24.61 -16.28
C ASN A 448 45.66 24.88 -17.76
N GLY A 449 44.44 25.40 -17.98
CA GLY A 449 44.05 26.15 -19.16
C GLY A 449 42.90 27.10 -18.86
N ASP A 450 43.23 28.27 -18.33
CA ASP A 450 42.35 29.45 -18.29
C ASP A 450 42.15 30.01 -19.71
N GLY A 451 40.91 30.34 -20.07
CA GLY A 451 40.58 31.07 -21.28
C GLY A 451 39.13 31.61 -21.25
N PRO A 452 38.86 32.86 -21.69
CA PRO A 452 37.83 33.70 -21.07
C PRO A 452 36.47 33.70 -21.77
N SER A 453 35.50 34.22 -21.03
CA SER A 453 34.12 34.53 -21.40
C SER A 453 33.96 35.42 -22.64
N THR A 454 32.93 35.14 -23.43
CA THR A 454 32.19 36.15 -24.18
C THR A 454 30.69 35.89 -24.09
N ASN A 455 29.99 36.82 -23.44
CA ASN A 455 28.54 37.01 -23.52
C ASN A 455 28.10 37.24 -24.96
N GLN A 456 26.98 36.64 -25.36
CA GLN A 456 26.14 37.26 -26.39
C GLN A 456 24.67 36.86 -26.21
N ASP A 457 23.88 37.84 -25.77
CA ASP A 457 22.44 37.87 -25.86
C ASP A 457 21.98 37.80 -27.33
N GLY A 458 20.95 37.00 -27.59
CA GLY A 458 20.35 36.88 -28.93
C GLY A 458 18.85 36.60 -28.84
N TRP A 459 18.06 37.69 -28.78
CA TRP A 459 16.63 37.68 -29.07
C TRP A 459 16.42 37.40 -30.57
N GLY A 460 15.53 36.47 -30.93
CA GLY A 460 15.19 36.23 -32.33
C GLY A 460 14.09 35.19 -32.53
N SER A 461 12.91 35.67 -32.91
CA SER A 461 11.70 34.96 -33.31
C SER A 461 11.91 33.80 -34.29
N SER A 462 11.09 32.75 -34.19
CA SER A 462 10.48 32.16 -35.38
C SER A 462 9.23 31.37 -35.02
N TRP A 463 8.09 31.87 -35.49
CA TRP A 463 6.86 31.11 -35.66
C TRP A 463 7.06 30.17 -36.85
N GLY A 464 6.76 28.89 -36.66
CA GLY A 464 6.88 27.85 -37.68
C GLY A 464 5.70 26.90 -37.58
N ASP A 465 4.74 27.15 -38.46
CA ASP A 465 3.56 26.36 -38.80
C ASP A 465 3.96 24.98 -39.37
N GLY A 466 3.13 23.95 -39.18
CA GLY A 466 3.44 22.58 -39.65
C GLY A 466 2.53 21.50 -39.04
N VAL A 467 1.25 21.45 -39.42
CA VAL A 467 0.65 20.48 -40.38
C VAL A 467 0.25 19.12 -39.78
N ASN A 468 -1.07 18.90 -39.79
CA ASN A 468 -1.89 17.70 -39.90
C ASN A 468 -1.25 16.30 -39.72
N GLY A 469 -1.79 15.56 -38.75
CA GLY A 469 -1.77 14.09 -38.70
C GLY A 469 -3.06 13.58 -38.04
N THR A 470 -3.98 13.12 -38.87
CA THR A 470 -5.30 12.55 -38.55
C THR A 470 -5.20 11.12 -37.98
N GLY A 471 -5.94 10.89 -36.88
CA GLY A 471 -6.77 9.68 -36.68
C GLY A 471 -6.08 8.37 -36.26
N SER A 472 -6.26 8.00 -34.98
CA SER A 472 -6.79 6.68 -34.55
C SER A 472 -6.64 6.56 -33.03
N THR A 473 -7.73 6.81 -32.29
CA THR A 473 -7.82 6.50 -30.85
C THR A 473 -8.32 5.07 -30.69
N SER A 474 -7.37 4.13 -30.64
CA SER A 474 -7.62 2.77 -30.17
C SER A 474 -7.62 2.76 -28.64
N TRP A 475 -8.75 2.35 -28.05
CA TRP A 475 -8.93 2.23 -26.61
C TRP A 475 -8.37 0.88 -26.14
N GLY A 476 -7.24 0.93 -25.44
CA GLY A 476 -6.62 -0.26 -24.83
C GLY A 476 -5.61 0.17 -23.77
N ASN A 477 -6.08 0.68 -22.63
CA ASN A 477 -5.21 0.96 -21.49
C ASN A 477 -4.83 -0.36 -20.79
N GLY A 478 -3.70 -0.92 -21.24
CA GLY A 478 -2.95 -1.93 -20.50
C GLY A 478 -2.43 -1.36 -19.18
N TRP A 479 -2.59 -2.13 -18.12
CA TRP A 479 -2.05 -1.82 -16.80
C TRP A 479 -0.58 -2.22 -16.76
N GLY A 480 0.29 -1.27 -16.40
CA GLY A 480 1.65 -1.57 -15.97
C GLY A 480 2.75 -0.97 -16.85
N ASP A 481 2.80 0.35 -16.97
CA ASP A 481 4.09 1.04 -16.91
C ASP A 481 3.89 2.51 -16.56
N SER A 482 4.67 3.00 -15.59
CA SER A 482 4.79 4.43 -15.35
C SER A 482 6.24 4.77 -15.07
N GLU A 483 7.10 4.52 -16.05
CA GLU A 483 8.36 5.24 -16.19
C GLU A 483 8.11 6.69 -16.62
N ASN A 484 8.31 7.57 -15.65
CA ASN A 484 9.01 8.86 -15.74
C ASN A 484 9.28 9.43 -17.17
N GLY A 485 8.35 10.20 -17.70
CA GLY A 485 8.54 10.97 -18.94
C GLY A 485 9.49 12.16 -18.76
N ASN A 486 10.77 11.95 -19.03
CA ASN A 486 11.68 12.99 -19.55
C ASN A 486 12.24 12.52 -20.89
N THR A 487 11.40 12.54 -21.93
CA THR A 487 11.79 12.21 -23.30
C THR A 487 12.39 13.43 -23.99
N ASN A 488 13.72 13.54 -23.92
CA ASN A 488 14.49 14.22 -24.96
C ASN A 488 15.01 13.14 -25.91
N ASN A 489 14.37 13.02 -27.07
CA ASN A 489 14.84 12.41 -28.32
C ASN A 489 16.04 11.44 -28.21
N GLN A 490 15.77 10.22 -27.75
CA GLN A 490 16.55 9.05 -28.16
C GLN A 490 15.54 8.13 -28.84
N ALA A 491 15.66 8.00 -30.15
CA ALA A 491 14.78 7.17 -30.96
C ALA A 491 14.60 5.79 -30.31
N ASP A 492 13.35 5.37 -30.18
CA ASP A 492 12.92 4.08 -29.65
C ASP A 492 13.58 2.93 -30.43
N ASN A 493 14.78 2.58 -29.98
CA ASN A 493 15.45 1.35 -30.34
C ASN A 493 14.80 0.23 -29.52
N TRP A 494 13.68 -0.30 -30.01
CA TRP A 494 13.18 -1.64 -29.67
C TRP A 494 14.13 -2.76 -30.15
N GLY A 495 15.42 -2.46 -30.33
CA GLY A 495 16.45 -3.46 -30.35
C GLY A 495 16.41 -4.14 -29.00
N ALA A 496 15.90 -5.38 -28.99
CA ALA A 496 15.96 -6.29 -27.86
C ALA A 496 17.28 -6.04 -27.12
N PRO A 497 17.26 -5.70 -25.81
CA PRO A 497 18.50 -5.51 -25.09
C PRO A 497 19.29 -6.80 -25.27
N SER A 498 20.33 -6.75 -26.11
CA SER A 498 21.11 -7.92 -26.54
C SER A 498 22.00 -8.46 -25.42
N ASN A 499 21.67 -8.09 -24.18
CA ASN A 499 22.32 -8.39 -22.92
C ASN A 499 21.27 -8.40 -21.77
N LEU A 500 20.04 -8.89 -22.04
CA LEU A 500 19.28 -9.56 -20.98
C LEU A 500 20.04 -10.86 -20.64
N ASP A 501 21.17 -10.70 -19.96
CA ASP A 501 21.83 -11.77 -19.24
C ASP A 501 20.81 -12.20 -18.17
N TRP A 502 19.97 -13.17 -18.52
CA TRP A 502 19.13 -13.93 -17.59
C TRP A 502 20.04 -14.81 -16.71
N ALA A 503 21.09 -14.19 -16.15
CA ALA A 503 21.94 -14.80 -15.17
C ALA A 503 21.06 -15.11 -13.97
N MET A 504 20.71 -16.38 -13.81
CA MET A 504 20.07 -16.86 -12.62
C MET A 504 21.01 -16.50 -11.45
N PRO A 505 20.56 -15.70 -10.48
CA PRO A 505 21.42 -15.29 -9.38
C PRO A 505 21.96 -16.56 -8.72
N GLU A 506 23.27 -16.58 -8.45
CA GLU A 506 23.87 -17.71 -7.74
C GLU A 506 23.12 -17.94 -6.42
N PRO A 507 22.74 -19.18 -6.10
CA PRO A 507 22.02 -19.45 -4.87
C PRO A 507 22.87 -19.03 -3.67
N ASP A 508 22.26 -18.36 -2.70
CA ASP A 508 22.94 -17.98 -1.47
C ASP A 508 23.39 -19.26 -0.73
N SER A 509 24.69 -19.55 -0.76
CA SER A 509 25.26 -20.68 -0.03
C SER A 509 25.54 -20.31 1.42
N LEU A 510 25.27 -21.22 2.36
CA LEU A 510 25.58 -21.01 3.78
C LEU A 510 27.08 -20.79 4.03
N ILE A 511 27.95 -21.32 3.15
CA ILE A 511 29.40 -21.15 3.19
C ILE A 511 29.79 -19.67 3.09
N LYS A 512 29.01 -18.84 2.36
CA LYS A 512 29.24 -17.39 2.25
C LYS A 512 29.13 -16.68 3.61
N PHE A 513 28.30 -17.19 4.51
CA PHE A 513 27.98 -16.56 5.79
C PHE A 513 28.76 -17.17 6.96
N LEU A 514 28.89 -18.51 6.98
CA LEU A 514 29.57 -19.24 8.05
C LEU A 514 31.00 -19.65 7.71
N GLY A 515 31.34 -19.75 6.43
CA GLY A 515 32.51 -20.50 5.97
C GLY A 515 32.24 -22.01 6.00
N PRO A 516 33.30 -22.84 5.94
CA PRO A 516 33.18 -24.27 6.18
C PRO A 516 32.58 -24.52 7.58
N THR A 517 31.41 -25.18 7.63
CA THR A 517 30.65 -25.38 8.86
C THR A 517 30.11 -26.81 8.97
N LEU A 518 29.94 -27.30 10.19
CA LEU A 518 29.31 -28.59 10.51
C LEU A 518 27.77 -28.48 10.59
N PHE A 519 27.21 -27.31 10.29
CA PHE A 519 25.77 -27.05 10.38
C PHE A 519 24.91 -28.08 9.63
N PRO A 520 25.16 -28.44 8.36
CA PRO A 520 24.34 -29.43 7.64
C PRO A 520 24.41 -30.85 8.23
N LEU A 521 25.43 -31.15 9.03
CA LEU A 521 25.61 -32.45 9.68
C LEU A 521 24.94 -32.50 11.06
N THR A 522 24.85 -31.37 11.75
CA THR A 522 24.34 -31.27 13.13
C THR A 522 22.88 -30.86 13.18
N HIS A 523 22.39 -30.14 12.17
CA HIS A 523 21.05 -29.55 12.13
C HIS A 523 20.25 -30.01 10.91
N THR A 524 18.94 -30.07 11.08
CA THR A 524 17.94 -30.33 10.03
C THR A 524 16.73 -29.42 10.24
N SER A 525 15.82 -29.37 9.27
CA SER A 525 14.49 -28.78 9.44
C SER A 525 13.69 -29.51 10.53
N GLY A 526 13.22 -28.78 11.53
CA GLY A 526 12.32 -29.25 12.59
C GLY A 526 10.86 -28.87 12.32
N VAL A 527 10.21 -28.28 13.33
CA VAL A 527 8.82 -27.84 13.21
C VAL A 527 8.69 -26.76 12.13
N MET A 528 7.69 -26.89 11.27
CA MET A 528 7.36 -25.93 10.23
C MET A 528 5.99 -25.32 10.52
N GLU A 529 5.95 -24.01 10.71
CA GLU A 529 4.75 -23.28 11.13
C GLU A 529 4.52 -22.09 10.19
N TRP A 530 3.31 -21.96 9.68
CA TRP A 530 2.82 -20.71 9.09
C TRP A 530 2.05 -19.94 10.17
N SER A 531 2.43 -18.70 10.46
CA SER A 531 1.72 -17.86 11.44
C SER A 531 2.03 -16.38 11.33
N VAL A 532 1.33 -15.56 12.11
CA VAL A 532 1.66 -14.15 12.33
C VAL A 532 2.16 -13.96 13.75
N ARG A 533 3.32 -13.30 13.86
CA ARG A 533 4.03 -13.11 15.13
C ARG A 533 4.46 -11.66 15.29
N ARG A 534 4.43 -11.17 16.52
CA ARG A 534 4.84 -9.82 16.90
C ARG A 534 6.31 -9.80 17.32
N ILE A 535 7.05 -8.79 16.88
CA ILE A 535 8.44 -8.57 17.27
C ILE A 535 8.48 -8.12 18.73
N LYS A 536 8.91 -9.03 19.61
CA LYS A 536 9.03 -8.78 21.04
C LYS A 536 10.36 -8.10 21.39
N SER A 537 11.45 -8.59 20.80
CA SER A 537 12.78 -7.99 20.99
C SER A 537 13.71 -8.29 19.81
N VAL A 538 14.67 -7.39 19.61
CA VAL A 538 15.76 -7.53 18.64
C VAL A 538 17.07 -7.46 19.41
N ILE A 539 17.86 -8.53 19.35
CA ILE A 539 19.12 -8.71 20.07
C ILE A 539 20.23 -8.72 19.02
N ALA A 540 21.05 -7.67 19.01
CA ALA A 540 22.21 -7.59 18.13
C ALA A 540 23.25 -8.68 18.50
N PRO A 541 24.07 -9.15 17.53
CA PRO A 541 25.17 -10.06 17.83
C PRO A 541 26.14 -9.42 18.82
N PRO A 542 26.77 -10.23 19.70
CA PRO A 542 27.75 -9.73 20.65
C PRO A 542 28.92 -9.06 19.92
N PRO A 543 29.54 -8.02 20.49
CA PRO A 543 30.69 -7.37 19.89
C PRO A 543 31.87 -8.36 19.78
N PRO A 544 32.78 -8.20 18.80
CA PRO A 544 33.91 -9.11 18.57
C PRO A 544 34.77 -9.37 19.83
N SER A 545 34.82 -8.44 20.77
CA SER A 545 35.56 -8.56 22.02
C SER A 545 34.93 -9.53 23.04
N GLN A 546 33.67 -9.92 22.86
CA GLN A 546 32.93 -10.83 23.74
C GLN A 546 32.68 -12.21 23.12
N VAL A 547 33.19 -12.42 21.91
CA VAL A 547 33.10 -13.69 21.18
C VAL A 547 33.84 -14.75 21.98
N ARG A 548 33.10 -15.75 22.47
CA ARG A 548 33.71 -16.94 23.07
C ARG A 548 34.33 -17.73 21.93
N MET A 549 35.62 -18.04 22.02
CA MET A 549 36.26 -18.96 21.07
C MET A 549 35.43 -20.25 21.03
N CYS A 550 34.91 -20.63 19.86
CA CYS A 550 34.28 -21.92 19.71
C CYS A 550 35.31 -22.99 20.13
N PRO A 551 34.94 -23.93 21.00
CA PRO A 551 35.83 -25.01 21.35
C PRO A 551 36.25 -25.73 20.06
N VAL A 552 37.55 -25.77 19.80
CA VAL A 552 38.10 -26.56 18.70
C VAL A 552 37.82 -28.01 19.08
N LEU A 553 36.98 -28.69 18.30
CA LEU A 553 36.69 -30.11 18.51
C LEU A 553 38.00 -30.89 18.52
N ALA A 554 38.19 -31.73 19.53
CA ALA A 554 39.30 -32.66 19.53
C ALA A 554 39.11 -33.68 18.38
N GLU A 555 40.21 -34.08 17.73
CA GLU A 555 40.14 -35.09 16.67
C GLU A 555 39.42 -36.36 17.17
N GLY A 556 38.29 -36.70 16.54
CA GLY A 556 37.50 -37.89 16.83
C GLY A 556 36.25 -37.68 17.71
N GLU A 557 35.97 -36.45 18.14
CA GLU A 557 34.73 -36.13 18.86
C GLU A 557 33.57 -35.91 17.87
N GLU A 558 32.36 -36.39 18.23
CA GLU A 558 31.16 -36.20 17.40
C GLU A 558 30.86 -34.70 17.25
N PRO A 559 30.32 -34.28 16.08
CA PRO A 559 30.08 -32.87 15.82
C PRO A 559 29.03 -32.32 16.81
N ASP A 560 29.46 -31.39 17.65
CA ASP A 560 28.61 -30.78 18.66
C ASP A 560 27.71 -29.69 18.07
N GLY A 561 26.40 -29.93 18.07
CA GLY A 561 25.40 -28.96 17.63
C GLY A 561 25.39 -27.69 18.48
N GLU A 562 25.74 -27.75 19.76
CA GLU A 562 25.79 -26.58 20.64
C GLU A 562 26.90 -25.60 20.22
N ALA A 563 28.06 -26.10 19.81
CA ALA A 563 29.14 -25.27 19.28
C ALA A 563 28.71 -24.50 18.02
N VAL A 564 27.92 -25.12 17.13
CA VAL A 564 27.39 -24.49 15.92
C VAL A 564 26.37 -23.39 16.28
N GLU A 565 25.47 -23.65 17.24
CA GLU A 565 24.52 -22.63 17.69
C GLU A 565 25.21 -21.42 18.33
N VAL A 566 26.25 -21.65 19.14
CA VAL A 566 27.07 -20.56 19.72
C VAL A 566 27.70 -19.72 18.62
N GLU A 567 28.16 -20.32 17.52
CA GLU A 567 28.67 -19.59 16.36
C GLU A 567 27.58 -18.76 15.67
N LEU A 568 26.37 -19.32 15.48
CA LEU A 568 25.23 -18.59 14.92
C LEU A 568 24.87 -17.36 15.78
N GLU A 569 24.81 -17.54 17.11
CA GLU A 569 24.53 -16.46 18.06
C GLU A 569 25.58 -15.34 18.05
N GLN A 570 26.83 -15.67 17.76
CA GLN A 570 27.92 -14.70 17.69
C GLN A 570 27.89 -13.87 16.41
N ARG A 571 27.43 -14.46 15.31
CA ARG A 571 27.48 -13.83 13.97
C ARG A 571 26.20 -13.09 13.62
N PHE A 572 25.04 -13.56 14.06
CA PHE A 572 23.74 -13.08 13.60
C PHE A 572 22.93 -12.41 14.70
N SER A 573 22.02 -11.52 14.28
CA SER A 573 21.04 -10.93 15.19
C SER A 573 19.97 -11.96 15.52
N LYS A 574 19.51 -11.95 16.77
CA LYS A 574 18.39 -12.77 17.25
C LYS A 574 17.14 -11.90 17.36
N VAL A 575 16.05 -12.33 16.73
CA VAL A 575 14.75 -11.66 16.81
C VAL A 575 13.77 -12.57 17.53
N VAL A 576 13.27 -12.15 18.68
CA VAL A 576 12.28 -12.90 19.44
C VAL A 576 10.90 -12.49 18.97
N LEU A 577 10.13 -13.46 18.48
CA LEU A 577 8.79 -13.26 17.95
C LEU A 577 7.76 -13.98 18.83
N GLU A 578 6.79 -13.23 19.35
CA GLU A 578 5.68 -13.78 20.14
C GLU A 578 4.45 -13.99 19.25
N PRO A 579 3.59 -15.00 19.52
CA PRO A 579 2.36 -15.21 18.75
C PRO A 579 1.47 -13.96 18.71
N TRP A 580 0.93 -13.60 17.54
CA TRP A 580 -0.03 -12.51 17.40
C TRP A 580 -1.38 -13.06 16.94
N ILE A 581 -2.24 -13.37 17.92
CA ILE A 581 -3.56 -13.96 17.67
C ILE A 581 -4.64 -12.89 17.49
N GLY A 582 -5.68 -13.18 16.70
CA GLY A 582 -6.79 -12.25 16.45
C GLY A 582 -6.39 -11.01 15.66
N TRP A 583 -5.34 -11.14 14.83
CA TRP A 583 -4.83 -10.05 14.01
C TRP A 583 -5.68 -9.80 12.77
N GLU A 584 -6.49 -10.76 12.33
CA GLU A 584 -7.45 -10.65 11.21
C GLU A 584 -8.80 -11.29 11.59
N CYS A 585 -9.87 -10.92 10.88
CA CYS A 585 -11.19 -11.54 11.05
C CYS A 585 -11.21 -12.92 10.38
N PRO A 586 -11.64 -13.99 11.08
CA PRO A 586 -11.75 -15.34 10.50
C PRO A 586 -12.61 -15.43 9.24
N GLU A 587 -13.61 -14.56 9.11
CA GLU A 587 -14.55 -14.55 7.98
C GLU A 587 -13.90 -14.14 6.66
N GLU A 588 -12.83 -13.34 6.71
CA GLU A 588 -12.20 -12.75 5.53
C GLU A 588 -11.03 -13.58 5.02
N GLU A 589 -10.13 -14.01 5.92
CA GLU A 589 -8.99 -14.86 5.60
C GLU A 589 -8.99 -16.11 6.51
N PRO A 590 -9.84 -17.11 6.23
CA PRO A 590 -10.05 -18.27 7.09
C PRO A 590 -8.80 -19.14 7.24
N THR A 591 -7.87 -19.11 6.28
CA THR A 591 -6.66 -19.93 6.31
C THR A 591 -5.46 -19.22 6.94
N GLN A 592 -5.49 -17.90 7.08
CA GLN A 592 -4.34 -17.10 7.51
C GLN A 592 -4.48 -16.52 8.92
N HIS A 593 -5.67 -16.47 9.51
CA HIS A 593 -5.83 -15.90 10.84
C HIS A 593 -5.30 -16.79 11.99
N MET A 594 -5.05 -18.08 11.74
CA MET A 594 -4.56 -19.05 12.73
C MET A 594 -3.16 -19.59 12.39
N PRO A 595 -2.35 -19.95 13.40
CA PRO A 595 -1.15 -20.74 13.16
C PRO A 595 -1.50 -22.08 12.50
N CYS A 596 -0.76 -22.43 11.46
CA CYS A 596 -0.90 -23.68 10.73
C CYS A 596 0.43 -24.46 10.73
N ILE A 597 0.41 -25.69 11.21
CA ILE A 597 1.57 -26.60 11.21
C ILE A 597 1.59 -27.35 9.89
N GLN A 598 2.68 -27.18 9.14
CA GLN A 598 2.78 -27.62 7.76
C GLN A 598 3.00 -29.14 7.65
N PRO A 599 2.62 -29.78 6.53
CA PRO A 599 2.76 -31.22 6.33
C PRO A 599 4.20 -31.77 6.47
N LEU A 600 5.19 -30.94 6.14
CA LEU A 600 6.62 -31.25 6.21
C LEU A 600 7.24 -31.04 7.61
N SER A 601 6.44 -30.55 8.57
CA SER A 601 6.89 -30.32 9.94
C SER A 601 7.43 -31.60 10.57
N ARG A 602 8.55 -31.48 11.31
CA ARG A 602 9.15 -32.57 12.07
C ARG A 602 9.25 -32.20 13.54
N GLY A 603 8.85 -33.12 14.41
CA GLY A 603 8.93 -32.93 15.86
C GLY A 603 7.57 -32.70 16.50
N LYS A 604 7.55 -32.83 17.83
CA LYS A 604 6.33 -32.84 18.64
C LYS A 604 5.73 -31.43 18.73
N VAL A 605 4.44 -31.30 18.42
CA VAL A 605 3.69 -30.04 18.45
C VAL A 605 2.43 -30.21 19.29
N VAL A 606 2.07 -29.19 20.07
CA VAL A 606 0.82 -29.15 20.83
C VAL A 606 -0.33 -28.80 19.90
N VAL A 607 -1.29 -29.70 19.73
CA VAL A 607 -2.51 -29.46 18.93
C VAL A 607 -3.66 -29.14 19.87
N LYS A 608 -4.25 -27.96 19.72
CA LYS A 608 -5.41 -27.46 20.48
C LYS A 608 -6.33 -26.64 19.58
N GLU A 609 -7.54 -26.34 20.07
CA GLU A 609 -8.47 -25.45 19.37
C GLU A 609 -7.79 -24.12 19.05
N GLY A 610 -7.82 -23.74 17.77
CA GLY A 610 -7.12 -22.55 17.28
C GLY A 610 -5.87 -22.81 16.45
N ILE A 611 -5.46 -24.07 16.26
CA ILE A 611 -4.33 -24.46 15.42
C ILE A 611 -4.82 -25.36 14.30
N VAL A 612 -4.43 -25.04 13.07
CA VAL A 612 -4.62 -25.94 11.92
C VAL A 612 -3.42 -26.89 11.86
N PHE A 613 -3.65 -28.20 11.93
CA PHE A 613 -2.58 -29.19 11.84
C PHE A 613 -2.72 -29.96 10.52
N GLU A 614 -1.78 -29.73 9.60
CA GLU A 614 -1.70 -30.43 8.31
C GLU A 614 -0.60 -31.51 8.31
N GLY A 615 -0.01 -31.80 9.48
CA GLY A 615 1.08 -32.76 9.64
C GLY A 615 0.65 -34.18 9.25
N ARG A 616 1.52 -34.90 8.52
CA ARG A 616 1.23 -36.28 8.07
C ARG A 616 1.32 -37.33 9.19
N ARG A 617 2.07 -37.06 10.26
CA ARG A 617 2.32 -38.04 11.33
C ARG A 617 1.45 -37.72 12.54
N ALA A 618 0.51 -38.60 12.84
CA ALA A 618 -0.30 -38.51 14.05
C ALA A 618 0.55 -38.46 15.33
N ASP A 619 1.72 -39.11 15.32
CA ASP A 619 2.64 -39.16 16.46
C ASP A 619 3.34 -37.82 16.78
N ASP A 620 3.37 -36.89 15.81
CA ASP A 620 3.91 -35.54 16.03
C ASP A 620 2.88 -34.63 16.71
N ALA A 621 1.59 -34.97 16.64
CA ALA A 621 0.52 -34.24 17.30
C ALA A 621 0.37 -34.71 18.76
N VAL A 622 0.62 -33.81 19.69
CA VAL A 622 0.48 -34.05 21.12
C VAL A 622 -0.68 -33.22 21.65
N THR A 623 -1.60 -33.83 22.40
CA THR A 623 -2.68 -33.07 23.04
C THR A 623 -2.20 -32.38 24.32
N LEU A 624 -2.87 -31.30 24.72
CA LEU A 624 -2.62 -30.65 26.03
C LEU A 624 -2.68 -31.65 27.19
N GLU A 625 -3.65 -32.56 27.16
CA GLU A 625 -3.80 -33.62 28.17
C GLU A 625 -2.56 -34.54 28.22
N ASP A 626 -1.96 -34.86 27.07
CA ASP A 626 -0.75 -35.69 27.05
C ASP A 626 0.46 -34.96 27.64
N VAL A 627 0.55 -33.64 27.45
CA VAL A 627 1.57 -32.78 28.08
C VAL A 627 1.37 -32.72 29.59
N GLU A 628 0.14 -32.41 30.05
CA GLU A 628 -0.19 -32.28 31.48
C GLU A 628 -0.03 -33.59 32.25
N ASN A 629 -0.41 -34.72 31.63
CA ASN A 629 -0.29 -36.04 32.23
C ASN A 629 1.14 -36.60 32.17
N GLY A 630 2.11 -35.87 31.61
CA GLY A 630 3.49 -36.33 31.46
C GLY A 630 3.64 -37.57 30.57
N ARG A 631 2.69 -37.79 29.64
CA ARG A 631 2.74 -38.90 28.67
C ARG A 631 3.77 -38.63 27.57
N VAL A 632 4.08 -37.36 27.34
CA VAL A 632 5.23 -36.96 26.54
C VAL A 632 6.48 -37.27 27.34
N GLY A 633 7.25 -38.26 26.89
CA GLY A 633 8.46 -38.69 27.59
C GLY A 633 9.35 -37.51 27.96
N THR A 634 9.74 -37.43 29.24
CA THR A 634 10.55 -36.33 29.81
C THR A 634 11.97 -36.22 29.25
N GLY A 635 12.35 -37.12 28.32
CA GLY A 635 13.68 -37.19 27.74
C GLY A 635 13.89 -36.41 26.43
N GLY A 636 12.83 -35.83 25.84
CA GLY A 636 12.90 -35.11 24.57
C GLY A 636 12.63 -33.60 24.67
N LEU A 637 12.76 -32.88 23.55
CA LEU A 637 12.36 -31.48 23.45
C LEU A 637 10.89 -31.30 23.83
N LYS A 638 10.59 -30.27 24.64
CA LYS A 638 9.21 -29.83 24.96
C LYS A 638 8.37 -29.77 23.65
N PRO A 639 7.14 -30.26 23.55
CA PRO A 639 6.34 -30.01 22.35
C PRO A 639 6.20 -28.50 22.08
N HIS A 640 6.27 -28.09 20.82
CA HIS A 640 6.12 -26.67 20.42
C HIS A 640 4.65 -26.27 20.45
N ASP A 641 4.31 -25.15 21.09
CA ASP A 641 2.96 -24.59 21.09
C ASP A 641 2.93 -23.30 20.27
N ALA A 642 2.33 -23.35 19.08
CA ALA A 642 2.30 -22.21 18.15
C ALA A 642 1.51 -21.00 18.70
N LEU A 643 0.59 -21.20 19.65
CA LEU A 643 -0.24 -20.12 20.22
C LEU A 643 0.41 -19.44 21.42
N GLU A 644 1.38 -20.08 22.08
CA GLU A 644 1.99 -19.58 23.33
C GLU A 644 3.51 -19.39 23.24
N ASP A 645 4.22 -20.26 22.54
CA ASP A 645 5.67 -20.25 22.54
C ASP A 645 6.21 -19.09 21.68
N ASN A 646 7.19 -18.38 22.23
CA ASN A 646 8.00 -17.43 21.47
C ASN A 646 9.00 -18.21 20.61
N ILE A 647 9.27 -17.72 19.40
CA ILE A 647 10.33 -18.24 18.54
C ILE A 647 11.48 -17.25 18.46
N THR A 648 12.71 -17.75 18.31
CA THR A 648 13.90 -16.91 18.11
C THR A 648 14.43 -17.12 16.71
N VAL A 649 14.33 -16.09 15.87
CA VAL A 649 14.75 -16.10 14.47
C VAL A 649 16.14 -15.51 14.33
N PHE A 650 17.00 -16.14 13.53
CA PHE A 650 18.27 -15.54 13.10
C PHE A 650 18.09 -14.69 11.85
N LEU A 651 18.65 -13.47 11.86
CA LEU A 651 18.70 -12.57 10.71
C LEU A 651 20.08 -11.92 10.58
N GLU A 652 20.42 -11.49 9.38
CA GLU A 652 21.56 -10.61 9.15
C GLU A 652 21.37 -9.29 9.92
N LYS A 653 22.48 -8.74 10.42
CA LYS A 653 22.46 -7.50 11.20
C LYS A 653 21.79 -6.35 10.45
N SER A 654 22.11 -6.18 9.16
CA SER A 654 21.53 -5.15 8.28
C SER A 654 20.02 -5.30 8.08
N THR A 655 19.49 -6.51 8.18
CA THR A 655 18.05 -6.79 8.10
C THR A 655 17.39 -6.53 9.44
N ALA A 656 18.00 -7.01 10.53
CA ALA A 656 17.50 -6.80 11.89
C ALA A 656 17.43 -5.31 12.29
N ASP A 657 18.36 -4.48 11.83
CA ASP A 657 18.37 -3.03 12.09
C ASP A 657 17.16 -2.29 11.48
N LYS A 658 16.46 -2.90 10.51
CA LYS A 658 15.24 -2.35 9.91
C LYS A 658 13.97 -2.69 10.70
N LEU A 659 14.04 -3.66 11.60
CA LEU A 659 12.90 -4.11 12.39
C LEU A 659 12.57 -3.12 13.50
N LYS A 660 11.27 -3.00 13.81
CA LYS A 660 10.79 -2.22 14.95
C LYS A 660 10.01 -3.12 15.91
N ILE A 661 10.32 -3.01 17.19
CA ILE A 661 9.61 -3.73 18.26
C ILE A 661 8.12 -3.36 18.21
N GLY A 662 7.26 -4.36 18.38
CA GLY A 662 5.81 -4.23 18.32
C GLY A 662 5.20 -4.48 16.94
N MET A 663 5.97 -4.33 15.84
CA MET A 663 5.50 -4.67 14.50
C MET A 663 5.32 -6.18 14.32
N GLY A 664 4.50 -6.58 13.35
CA GLY A 664 4.14 -7.98 13.09
C GLY A 664 4.79 -8.52 11.82
N LEU A 665 5.18 -9.79 11.84
CA LEU A 665 5.66 -10.55 10.71
C LEU A 665 4.73 -11.75 10.51
N GLY A 666 4.12 -11.85 9.35
CA GLY A 666 3.39 -13.02 8.89
C GLY A 666 4.25 -13.81 7.93
N GLY A 667 4.31 -15.12 8.12
CA GLY A 667 5.14 -15.95 7.27
C GLY A 667 5.23 -17.40 7.68
N GLN A 668 6.08 -18.12 6.96
CA GLN A 668 6.47 -19.50 7.23
C GLN A 668 7.79 -19.50 7.99
N TYR A 669 7.77 -20.11 9.17
CA TYR A 669 8.89 -20.24 10.09
C TYR A 669 9.31 -21.70 10.15
N ILE A 670 10.62 -21.93 10.11
CA ILE A 670 11.19 -23.29 10.19
C ILE A 670 12.18 -23.35 11.33
N GLN A 671 11.99 -24.33 12.20
CA GLN A 671 12.88 -24.60 13.30
C GLN A 671 14.20 -25.19 12.79
N LEU A 672 15.31 -24.67 13.29
CA LEU A 672 16.64 -25.26 13.20
C LEU A 672 16.75 -26.33 14.29
N ALA A 673 16.35 -27.57 13.97
CA ALA A 673 16.39 -28.68 14.93
C ALA A 673 17.73 -29.42 14.85
N ARG A 674 18.33 -29.73 16.00
CA ARG A 674 19.46 -30.64 16.05
C ARG A 674 19.01 -32.03 15.63
N VAL A 675 19.84 -32.75 14.87
CA VAL A 675 19.53 -34.15 14.46
C VAL A 675 19.34 -35.03 15.70
N SER A 676 20.20 -34.87 16.71
CA SER A 676 20.14 -35.60 17.99
C SER A 676 18.83 -35.43 18.75
N ASP A 677 18.22 -34.24 18.64
CA ASP A 677 17.00 -33.88 19.37
C ASP A 677 15.76 -34.54 18.76
N LEU A 678 15.82 -34.91 17.47
CA LEU A 678 14.75 -35.61 16.76
C LEU A 678 14.80 -37.14 16.95
N GLU A 679 15.97 -37.68 17.28
CA GLU A 679 16.18 -39.13 17.43
C GLU A 679 15.82 -39.66 18.84
N ASP A 680 15.18 -38.85 19.70
CA ASP A 680 14.82 -39.16 21.09
C ASP A 680 16.02 -39.72 21.92
N THR A 681 17.25 -39.40 21.51
CA THR A 681 18.44 -39.67 22.32
C THR A 681 18.40 -38.77 23.55
N LYS A 682 18.70 -39.32 24.74
CA LYS A 682 18.60 -38.59 26.01
C LYS A 682 19.56 -37.38 26.03
N SER A 683 19.08 -36.24 25.55
CA SER A 683 19.74 -34.95 25.67
C SER A 683 19.76 -34.53 27.14
N LYS A 684 20.91 -34.04 27.61
CA LYS A 684 21.14 -33.69 29.03
C LYS A 684 20.67 -32.29 29.40
N SER A 685 20.24 -31.47 28.45
CA SER A 685 19.78 -30.10 28.72
C SER A 685 18.76 -29.60 27.69
N PRO A 686 17.75 -28.83 28.10
CA PRO A 686 16.84 -28.18 27.17
C PRO A 686 17.63 -27.21 26.28
N SER A 687 17.70 -27.49 24.98
CA SER A 687 18.32 -26.60 23.99
C SER A 687 17.38 -25.43 23.67
N THR A 688 17.96 -24.26 23.38
CA THR A 688 17.21 -23.11 22.89
C THR A 688 16.76 -23.39 21.46
N ARG A 689 15.50 -23.08 21.12
CA ARG A 689 15.00 -23.27 19.75
C ARG A 689 15.27 -22.07 18.88
N TYR A 690 16.06 -22.31 17.84
CA TYR A 690 16.30 -21.34 16.80
C TYR A 690 15.45 -21.63 15.56
N TRP A 691 15.13 -20.56 14.85
CA TRP A 691 14.25 -20.57 13.69
C TRP A 691 14.83 -19.67 12.60
N PHE A 692 14.36 -19.85 11.38
CA PHE A 692 14.54 -18.89 10.29
C PHE A 692 13.22 -18.64 9.58
N ILE A 693 13.14 -17.52 8.86
CA ILE A 693 11.95 -17.16 8.08
C ILE A 693 12.15 -17.71 6.68
N GLU A 694 11.36 -18.71 6.32
CA GLU A 694 11.37 -19.18 4.95
C GLU A 694 10.67 -18.17 4.04
N ARG A 695 9.43 -17.80 4.34
CA ARG A 695 8.63 -16.92 3.47
C ARG A 695 7.93 -15.87 4.30
N THR A 696 7.99 -14.61 3.88
CA THR A 696 7.18 -13.53 4.46
C THR A 696 5.92 -13.35 3.62
N THR A 697 4.76 -13.45 4.24
CA THR A 697 3.45 -13.20 3.63
C THR A 697 2.88 -11.85 4.01
N ALA A 698 3.20 -11.35 5.21
CA ALA A 698 2.70 -10.06 5.69
C ALA A 698 3.70 -9.34 6.58
N THR A 699 3.64 -8.01 6.57
CA THR A 699 4.33 -7.14 7.52
C THR A 699 3.31 -6.16 8.09
N LEU A 700 3.06 -6.23 9.40
CA LEU A 700 2.02 -5.47 10.09
C LEU A 700 2.64 -4.36 10.95
N THR A 701 1.95 -3.23 11.07
CA THR A 701 2.32 -2.15 12.00
C THR A 701 1.99 -2.55 13.44
N SER A 702 2.61 -1.89 14.42
CA SER A 702 2.40 -2.24 15.84
C SER A 702 1.00 -1.93 16.35
N TYR A 703 0.33 -0.98 15.70
CA TYR A 703 -1.05 -0.57 15.99
C TYR A 703 -2.08 -1.34 15.15
N HIS A 704 -1.69 -2.41 14.45
CA HIS A 704 -2.61 -3.15 13.60
C HIS A 704 -3.86 -3.62 14.38
N THR A 705 -5.03 -3.32 13.82
CA THR A 705 -6.34 -3.68 14.36
C THR A 705 -7.34 -3.90 13.23
N VAL A 706 -8.41 -4.64 13.50
CA VAL A 706 -9.40 -5.14 12.54
C VAL A 706 -10.70 -4.36 12.64
#